data_AF-A0A1I6HVL2-F1
#
_entry.id   AF-A0A1I6HVL2-F1
#
_cell.length_a   1.000
_cell.length_b   1.000
_cell.length_c   1.000
_cell.angle_alpha   90.00
_cell.angle_beta   90.00
_cell.angle_gamma   90.00
#
_symmetry.space_group_name_H-M   'P 1'
#
loop_
_entity.id
_entity.type
_entity.pdbx_description
1 polymer ?
#
loop_
_entity_poly.entity_id
_entity_poly.type
_entity_poly.pdbx_seq_one_letter_code
_entity_poly.pdbx_strand_id
1 'polypeptide(L)'
;MSVRSLLLLFVILGLLSGCQSWRPEKMPPTASLPQTSEFGVVEVRYWENLNIRSVSDLISLPAYPDNPDIVTVLNELQSQVNRGDNYGSLVRGFVVPPTTGTYQFFVTGDNETQFWLSTDETPGNAEMIALMPGAAAPGEFDKYNSQKSTPRELVADNRYYFEIRHVERSGGDHFAVSWEGPGISRQIIGGNSIASLGQSPYEQIGEASQEDIETAYALGYRVGFFDGTQGLQFGSQYPPLDMDQDGLYDNWEVYYGLDPNDPTDATSDQDNDLLTALDEFWLGASPTNSDTDGDGIPDGVEFANELDPTDPTDAQGDLDGDGATNLEEYRAGTGMNDATEVPAMAEAGTDYVSGFVGQYFLGTNFDQFEMTQVESDVDYRWGRGAPATGMPSDDFSIRWVGIFTAPHDSGQRQYLFQTVTDDGVRLYLDGELVINEWRGQGATPYSTTRTLDAGESVRITMEYFEGCCGATAQFVVLDLSTEEELPLAQVVSSPDPELAAEGVFDSDDDGIPDTWEVAYGLDPWNPDSANTVNNQGVSNLQAYQSGVSPWTLEPVETGEAVAATPEPEETAPPEPGEVTLSWTAPSTRVDGSTLLEADIQSYEVVYGQSPEAMTNVHTVPIGQTSTTITGLEPGIWYFSVRTIAESPGPLTDPIQYAVE
;
A
#
# COMPACT_ATOMS: atom_id res chain seq x y z
N MET A 1 70.53 9.04 18.71
CA MET A 1 70.14 7.61 18.88
C MET A 1 68.85 7.58 19.67
N SER A 2 67.81 6.95 19.10
CA SER A 2 66.53 6.54 19.71
C SER A 2 65.67 7.65 20.35
N VAL A 3 64.73 8.25 19.61
CA VAL A 3 63.31 7.85 19.41
C VAL A 3 62.43 8.19 20.61
N ARG A 4 61.59 9.21 20.38
CA ARG A 4 60.53 9.75 21.23
C ARG A 4 59.34 8.78 21.31
N SER A 5 58.70 8.69 22.46
CA SER A 5 57.28 8.31 22.57
C SER A 5 56.64 9.25 23.59
N LEU A 6 55.92 10.23 23.06
CA LEU A 6 54.94 11.05 23.75
C LEU A 6 53.60 10.57 23.19
N LEU A 7 52.86 9.76 23.96
CA LEU A 7 51.55 9.27 23.56
C LEU A 7 50.55 10.44 23.71
N LEU A 8 50.20 11.07 22.59
CA LEU A 8 49.00 11.89 22.48
C LEU A 8 47.82 10.91 22.38
N LEU A 9 46.93 10.92 23.37
CA LEU A 9 45.65 10.25 23.30
C LEU A 9 44.70 11.17 22.53
N PHE A 10 44.57 10.96 21.22
CA PHE A 10 43.48 11.52 20.42
C PHE A 10 42.21 10.75 20.78
N VAL A 11 41.26 11.41 21.44
CA VAL A 11 39.86 10.95 21.47
C VAL A 11 39.28 11.31 20.11
N ILE A 12 39.30 10.34 19.19
CA ILE A 12 38.55 10.40 17.94
C ILE A 12 37.11 10.08 18.31
N LEU A 13 36.26 11.09 18.24
CA LEU A 13 34.81 10.95 18.20
C LEU A 13 34.49 10.32 16.83
N GLY A 14 34.40 9.00 16.78
CA GLY A 14 33.89 8.28 15.62
C GLY A 14 32.38 8.33 15.67
N LEU A 15 31.78 9.19 14.84
CA LEU A 15 30.39 9.05 14.41
C LEU A 15 30.29 7.70 13.69
N LEU A 16 29.73 6.70 14.35
CA LEU A 16 29.23 5.50 13.70
C LEU A 16 27.83 5.83 13.20
N SER A 17 27.77 6.43 12.01
CA SER A 17 26.57 6.35 11.17
C SER A 17 26.46 4.88 10.72
N GLY A 18 25.65 4.11 11.43
CA GLY A 18 25.27 2.77 11.02
C GLY A 18 24.20 2.86 9.94
N CYS A 19 24.57 3.11 8.68
CA CYS A 19 23.73 2.67 7.57
C CYS A 19 23.80 1.14 7.54
N GLN A 20 22.84 0.47 8.18
CA GLN A 20 22.60 -0.94 7.89
C GLN A 20 22.02 -0.99 6.48
N SER A 21 22.78 -1.54 5.54
CA SER A 21 22.29 -1.81 4.20
C SER A 21 21.66 -3.19 4.23
N TRP A 22 20.33 -3.21 4.29
CA TRP A 22 19.56 -4.43 4.08
C TRP A 22 19.53 -4.68 2.57
N ARG A 23 20.21 -5.76 2.14
CA ARG A 23 19.98 -6.34 0.82
C ARG A 23 19.31 -7.68 1.05
N PRO A 24 18.11 -7.93 0.53
CA PRO A 24 17.56 -9.27 0.53
C PRO A 24 18.50 -10.21 -0.25
N GLU A 25 18.91 -11.31 0.40
CA GLU A 25 19.68 -12.35 -0.24
C GLU A 25 18.81 -13.05 -1.29
N LYS A 26 19.22 -12.88 -2.55
CA LYS A 26 19.06 -13.83 -3.67
C LYS A 26 17.71 -13.81 -4.41
N MET A 27 17.38 -12.64 -4.95
CA MET A 27 16.60 -12.54 -6.20
C MET A 27 17.47 -12.98 -7.41
N PRO A 28 16.91 -13.64 -8.44
CA PRO A 28 17.66 -13.93 -9.67
C PRO A 28 18.18 -12.62 -10.27
N PRO A 29 19.41 -12.60 -10.84
CA PRO A 29 20.09 -11.38 -11.23
C PRO A 29 19.20 -10.58 -12.18
N THR A 30 18.88 -9.39 -11.73
CA THR A 30 17.91 -8.44 -12.25
C THR A 30 18.35 -7.77 -13.56
N ALA A 31 19.14 -8.45 -14.39
CA ALA A 31 19.62 -7.92 -15.66
C ALA A 31 19.77 -9.01 -16.73
N SER A 32 18.90 -10.01 -16.75
CA SER A 32 18.69 -10.73 -18.01
C SER A 32 17.79 -9.86 -18.89
N LEU A 33 18.21 -9.64 -20.13
CA LEU A 33 17.27 -9.34 -21.22
C LEU A 33 16.05 -10.25 -21.11
N PRO A 34 14.86 -9.84 -21.60
CA PRO A 34 13.74 -10.75 -21.77
C PRO A 34 14.27 -12.09 -22.30
N GLN A 35 13.92 -13.20 -21.63
CA GLN A 35 14.45 -14.52 -22.01
C GLN A 35 14.13 -14.85 -23.47
N THR A 36 13.12 -14.18 -24.03
CA THR A 36 12.66 -14.31 -25.40
C THR A 36 12.73 -12.98 -26.16
N SER A 37 13.17 -13.06 -27.41
CA SER A 37 13.16 -11.97 -28.39
C SER A 37 12.26 -12.37 -29.55
N GLU A 38 11.62 -11.41 -30.21
CA GLU A 38 10.94 -11.68 -31.48
C GLU A 38 11.95 -11.67 -32.62
N PHE A 39 12.08 -12.80 -33.32
CA PHE A 39 12.95 -12.92 -34.48
C PHE A 39 12.34 -12.24 -35.70
N GLY A 40 13.19 -11.62 -36.52
CA GLY A 40 12.75 -10.98 -37.75
C GLY A 40 12.24 -9.56 -37.59
N VAL A 41 12.24 -9.01 -36.37
CA VAL A 41 11.75 -7.66 -36.09
C VAL A 41 12.66 -6.93 -35.10
N VAL A 42 12.86 -5.63 -35.31
CA VAL A 42 13.50 -4.70 -34.35
C VAL A 42 12.79 -3.35 -34.39
N GLU A 43 12.84 -2.62 -33.30
CA GLU A 43 12.28 -1.26 -33.25
C GLU A 43 13.25 -0.23 -33.79
N VAL A 44 12.72 0.75 -34.52
CA VAL A 44 13.38 2.00 -34.86
C VAL A 44 12.65 3.17 -34.21
N ARG A 45 13.42 4.01 -33.54
CA ARG A 45 12.99 5.22 -32.86
C ARG A 45 13.47 6.43 -33.64
N TYR A 46 12.60 7.42 -33.86
CA TYR A 46 12.90 8.64 -34.62
C TYR A 46 12.67 9.88 -33.77
N TRP A 47 13.58 10.84 -33.87
CA TRP A 47 13.45 12.19 -33.33
C TRP A 47 13.40 13.18 -34.48
N GLU A 48 12.29 13.88 -34.63
CA GLU A 48 11.95 14.72 -35.77
C GLU A 48 12.29 16.20 -35.55
N ASN A 49 12.28 16.97 -36.64
CA ASN A 49 12.43 18.43 -36.61
C ASN A 49 13.71 18.93 -35.90
N LEU A 50 14.77 18.13 -35.96
CA LEU A 50 16.02 18.39 -35.26
C LEU A 50 16.99 19.24 -36.07
N ASN A 51 17.54 20.29 -35.45
CA ASN A 51 18.65 21.05 -36.02
C ASN A 51 20.01 20.49 -35.58
N ILE A 52 20.24 19.20 -35.82
CA ILE A 52 21.47 18.49 -35.45
C ILE A 52 22.34 18.20 -36.67
N ARG A 53 23.63 17.96 -36.46
CA ARG A 53 24.57 17.67 -37.55
C ARG A 53 25.28 16.35 -37.38
N SER A 54 25.35 15.79 -36.18
CA SER A 54 26.11 14.58 -35.93
C SER A 54 25.36 13.66 -34.99
N VAL A 55 25.75 12.38 -34.98
CA VAL A 55 25.25 11.45 -33.96
C VAL A 55 25.64 11.94 -32.56
N SER A 56 26.76 12.65 -32.40
CA SER A 56 27.11 13.28 -31.11
C SER A 56 26.09 14.33 -30.68
N ASP A 57 25.49 15.07 -31.62
CA ASP A 57 24.43 16.02 -31.31
C ASP A 57 23.13 15.27 -30.95
N LEU A 58 22.80 14.20 -31.70
CA LEU A 58 21.66 13.32 -31.43
C LEU A 58 21.71 12.74 -30.01
N ILE A 59 22.82 12.12 -29.63
CA ILE A 59 22.95 11.51 -28.30
C ILE A 59 23.09 12.53 -27.16
N SER A 60 23.23 13.81 -27.48
CA SER A 60 23.23 14.90 -26.51
C SER A 60 21.86 15.55 -26.36
N LEU A 61 20.86 15.14 -27.15
CA LEU A 61 19.50 15.62 -26.99
C LEU A 61 18.96 15.13 -25.65
N PRO A 62 18.29 16.00 -24.88
CA PRO A 62 17.60 15.57 -23.66
C PRO A 62 16.60 14.44 -23.93
N ALA A 63 15.95 14.47 -25.10
CA ALA A 63 14.97 13.48 -25.52
C ALA A 63 15.57 12.12 -25.95
N TYR A 64 16.88 12.01 -26.13
CA TYR A 64 17.51 10.78 -26.62
C TYR A 64 18.10 9.97 -25.45
N PRO A 65 17.95 8.63 -25.39
CA PRO A 65 17.37 7.73 -26.41
C PRO A 65 15.90 7.35 -26.17
N ASP A 66 15.25 7.93 -25.15
CA ASP A 66 14.04 7.34 -24.60
C ASP A 66 12.74 8.06 -25.00
N ASN A 67 12.82 9.25 -25.63
CA ASN A 67 11.66 10.11 -25.92
C ASN A 67 11.55 10.39 -27.42
N PRO A 68 11.43 9.36 -28.28
CA PRO A 68 11.30 9.56 -29.71
C PRO A 68 9.91 10.10 -30.08
N ASP A 69 9.86 10.95 -31.11
CA ASP A 69 8.59 11.39 -31.70
C ASP A 69 7.83 10.23 -32.37
N ILE A 70 8.55 9.24 -32.91
CA ILE A 70 7.96 8.10 -33.62
C ILE A 70 8.71 6.81 -33.29
N VAL A 71 7.95 5.75 -32.95
CA VAL A 71 8.44 4.37 -32.87
C VAL A 71 7.77 3.52 -33.94
N THR A 72 8.54 2.74 -34.68
CA THR A 72 8.02 1.76 -35.64
C THR A 72 8.98 0.56 -35.71
N VAL A 73 8.72 -0.39 -36.61
CA VAL A 73 9.47 -1.65 -36.71
C VAL A 73 10.19 -1.81 -38.04
N LEU A 74 11.30 -2.54 -38.01
CA LEU A 74 12.08 -2.95 -39.17
C LEU A 74 12.20 -4.47 -39.21
N ASN A 75 12.01 -5.05 -40.40
CA ASN A 75 12.19 -6.49 -40.63
C ASN A 75 13.58 -6.85 -41.20
N GLU A 76 14.31 -5.81 -41.61
CA GLU A 76 15.70 -5.84 -42.05
C GLU A 76 16.35 -4.54 -41.59
N LEU A 77 17.67 -4.53 -41.36
CA LEU A 77 18.42 -3.37 -40.90
C LEU A 77 18.63 -2.35 -42.02
N GLN A 78 17.53 -1.87 -42.59
CA GLN A 78 17.46 -0.90 -43.65
C GLN A 78 16.22 -0.02 -43.42
N SER A 79 16.43 1.29 -43.41
CA SER A 79 15.34 2.25 -43.33
C SER A 79 14.62 2.42 -44.66
N GLN A 80 13.45 3.06 -44.63
CA GLN A 80 12.88 3.67 -45.82
C GLN A 80 13.86 4.70 -46.41
N VAL A 81 13.92 4.77 -47.74
CA VAL A 81 14.67 5.79 -48.48
C VAL A 81 13.77 7.02 -48.69
N ASN A 82 14.29 8.22 -48.52
CA ASN A 82 13.54 9.48 -48.64
C ASN A 82 12.38 9.57 -47.64
N ARG A 83 12.64 9.26 -46.36
CA ARG A 83 11.66 9.33 -45.25
C ARG A 83 11.37 10.77 -44.88
N GLY A 84 12.40 11.60 -44.71
CA GLY A 84 12.26 13.00 -44.29
C GLY A 84 13.59 13.74 -44.24
N ASP A 85 13.55 14.97 -43.72
CA ASP A 85 14.74 15.79 -43.47
C ASP A 85 14.78 16.15 -41.98
N ASN A 86 15.97 16.45 -41.44
CA ASN A 86 16.18 16.95 -40.07
C ASN A 86 15.68 15.99 -38.98
N TYR A 87 16.18 14.76 -38.95
CA TYR A 87 15.82 13.80 -37.90
C TYR A 87 17.01 12.96 -37.44
N GLY A 88 16.87 12.35 -36.27
CA GLY A 88 17.77 11.33 -35.75
C GLY A 88 17.03 10.00 -35.64
N SER A 89 17.77 8.89 -35.70
CA SER A 89 17.19 7.58 -35.48
C SER A 89 18.10 6.63 -34.69
N LEU A 90 17.45 5.77 -33.90
CA LEU A 90 18.07 4.71 -33.12
C LEU A 90 17.36 3.38 -33.40
N VAL A 91 18.13 2.36 -33.75
CA VAL A 91 17.66 0.96 -33.81
C VAL A 91 18.43 0.17 -32.78
N ARG A 92 17.75 -0.68 -32.01
CA ARG A 92 18.37 -1.60 -31.03
C ARG A 92 17.80 -3.01 -31.18
N GLY A 93 18.62 -4.01 -30.88
CA GLY A 93 18.21 -5.42 -30.91
C GLY A 93 19.40 -6.36 -30.83
N PHE A 94 19.20 -7.58 -31.30
CA PHE A 94 20.25 -8.60 -31.42
C PHE A 94 20.51 -8.97 -32.87
N VAL A 95 21.78 -9.15 -33.21
CA VAL A 95 22.20 -9.93 -34.37
C VAL A 95 22.31 -11.40 -33.95
N VAL A 96 21.74 -12.29 -34.75
CA VAL A 96 21.81 -13.76 -34.54
C VAL A 96 22.44 -14.42 -35.77
N PRO A 97 23.72 -14.85 -35.71
CA PRO A 97 24.40 -15.47 -36.84
C PRO A 97 23.83 -16.87 -37.11
N PRO A 98 23.50 -17.23 -38.36
CA PRO A 98 22.97 -18.56 -38.67
C PRO A 98 24.05 -19.65 -38.76
N THR A 99 25.33 -19.28 -38.75
CA THR A 99 26.46 -20.22 -38.84
C THR A 99 27.67 -19.67 -38.10
N THR A 100 28.34 -20.50 -37.29
CA THR A 100 29.54 -20.09 -36.56
C THR A 100 30.67 -19.75 -37.53
N GLY A 101 31.32 -18.61 -37.31
CA GLY A 101 32.56 -18.24 -37.98
C GLY A 101 32.74 -16.73 -38.07
N THR A 102 33.60 -16.32 -38.99
CA THR A 102 34.00 -14.92 -39.14
C THR A 102 33.01 -14.13 -39.98
N TYR A 103 32.42 -13.07 -39.40
CA TYR A 103 31.56 -12.11 -40.08
C TYR A 103 32.24 -10.76 -40.25
N GLN A 104 31.96 -10.06 -41.34
CA GLN A 104 32.33 -8.65 -41.52
C GLN A 104 31.06 -7.82 -41.76
N PHE A 105 30.95 -6.69 -41.06
CA PHE A 105 29.79 -5.80 -41.11
C PHE A 105 30.10 -4.55 -41.92
N PHE A 106 29.07 -4.01 -42.56
CA PHE A 106 29.15 -2.82 -43.39
C PHE A 106 27.96 -1.91 -43.11
N VAL A 107 28.22 -0.62 -42.93
CA VAL A 107 27.17 0.40 -42.71
C VAL A 107 27.16 1.42 -43.85
N THR A 108 25.98 1.82 -44.29
CA THR A 108 25.78 2.94 -45.21
C THR A 108 24.65 3.82 -44.69
N GLY A 109 24.67 5.08 -45.07
CA GLY A 109 23.58 5.98 -44.82
C GLY A 109 23.80 7.34 -45.47
N ASP A 110 22.73 8.11 -45.46
CA ASP A 110 22.72 9.53 -45.70
C ASP A 110 21.93 10.10 -44.52
N ASN A 111 22.53 10.79 -43.54
CA ASN A 111 23.95 11.17 -43.38
C ASN A 111 24.73 10.26 -42.39
N GLU A 112 25.32 10.82 -41.32
CA GLU A 112 26.22 10.10 -40.42
C GLU A 112 25.49 8.90 -39.79
N THR A 113 26.06 7.70 -39.93
CA THR A 113 25.49 6.45 -39.43
C THR A 113 26.56 5.63 -38.72
N GLN A 114 26.30 5.28 -37.48
CA GLN A 114 27.18 4.44 -36.66
C GLN A 114 26.54 3.08 -36.44
N PHE A 115 27.34 2.02 -36.58
CA PHE A 115 26.94 0.66 -36.20
C PHE A 115 27.78 0.19 -35.02
N TRP A 116 27.08 -0.08 -33.92
CA TRP A 116 27.65 -0.60 -32.68
C TRP A 116 27.28 -2.07 -32.53
N LEU A 117 28.23 -2.89 -32.12
CA LEU A 117 28.02 -4.31 -31.90
C LEU A 117 28.75 -4.75 -30.63
N SER A 118 28.04 -5.48 -29.79
CA SER A 118 28.56 -6.09 -28.57
C SER A 118 29.25 -7.42 -28.84
N THR A 119 30.14 -7.81 -27.92
CA THR A 119 30.76 -9.14 -27.91
C THR A 119 29.82 -10.25 -27.43
N ASP A 120 28.67 -9.88 -26.87
CA ASP A 120 27.63 -10.77 -26.36
C ASP A 120 26.27 -10.05 -26.35
N GLU A 121 25.29 -10.59 -25.61
CA GLU A 121 23.97 -9.99 -25.49
C GLU A 121 23.95 -8.72 -24.61
N THR A 122 25.04 -8.38 -23.92
CA THR A 122 25.11 -7.25 -22.98
C THR A 122 25.33 -5.93 -23.73
N PRO A 123 24.49 -4.89 -23.53
CA PRO A 123 24.69 -3.58 -24.14
C PRO A 123 26.00 -2.90 -23.74
N GLY A 124 26.46 -3.10 -22.50
CA GLY A 124 27.68 -2.49 -21.97
C GLY A 124 28.97 -2.91 -22.68
N ASN A 125 28.95 -4.00 -23.45
CA ASN A 125 30.09 -4.48 -24.24
C ASN A 125 30.03 -3.99 -25.69
N ALA A 126 29.05 -3.15 -26.06
CA ALA A 126 28.92 -2.62 -27.41
C ALA A 126 30.05 -1.64 -27.76
N GLU A 127 30.69 -1.88 -28.91
CA GLU A 127 31.69 -0.99 -29.48
C GLU A 127 31.24 -0.52 -30.86
N MET A 128 31.60 0.72 -31.24
CA MET A 128 31.41 1.18 -32.61
C MET A 128 32.33 0.40 -33.54
N ILE A 129 31.77 -0.44 -34.41
CA ILE A 129 32.55 -1.29 -35.31
C ILE A 129 32.55 -0.78 -36.75
N ALA A 130 31.59 0.06 -37.14
CA ALA A 130 31.57 0.69 -38.46
C ALA A 130 30.92 2.08 -38.40
N LEU A 131 31.39 2.99 -39.24
CA LEU A 131 30.96 4.38 -39.31
C LEU A 131 30.87 4.84 -40.77
N MET A 132 29.71 5.35 -41.14
CA MET A 132 29.51 6.20 -42.30
C MET A 132 29.56 7.67 -41.84
N PRO A 133 30.64 8.43 -42.10
CA PRO A 133 30.81 9.77 -41.53
C PRO A 133 30.07 10.90 -42.29
N GLY A 134 29.31 10.57 -43.33
CA GLY A 134 28.65 11.55 -44.21
C GLY A 134 27.58 10.89 -45.08
N ALA A 135 27.37 11.41 -46.28
CA ALA A 135 26.36 10.93 -47.22
C ALA A 135 26.89 9.85 -48.18
N ALA A 136 26.16 8.76 -48.41
CA ALA A 136 26.40 7.74 -49.43
C ALA A 136 25.12 7.48 -50.22
N ALA A 137 25.21 6.91 -51.43
CA ALA A 137 24.00 6.42 -52.10
C ALA A 137 23.47 5.13 -51.43
N PRO A 138 22.17 4.83 -51.50
CA PRO A 138 21.64 3.55 -51.04
C PRO A 138 22.41 2.35 -51.61
N GLY A 139 22.90 1.49 -50.70
CA GLY A 139 23.72 0.31 -51.04
C GLY A 139 25.22 0.58 -51.28
N GLU A 140 25.70 1.81 -51.08
CA GLU A 140 27.11 2.18 -51.25
C GLU A 140 27.93 1.95 -49.97
N PHE A 141 28.35 0.70 -49.73
CA PHE A 141 29.11 0.28 -48.54
C PHE A 141 30.63 0.47 -48.61
N ASP A 142 31.14 0.99 -49.73
CA ASP A 142 32.58 1.01 -50.06
C ASP A 142 33.15 2.42 -50.30
N LYS A 143 32.40 3.48 -49.95
CA LYS A 143 32.80 4.87 -50.15
C LYS A 143 33.90 5.30 -49.17
N TYR A 144 33.78 4.91 -47.90
CA TYR A 144 34.76 5.15 -46.85
C TYR A 144 35.23 3.84 -46.24
N ASN A 145 36.53 3.74 -45.92
CA ASN A 145 37.07 2.55 -45.25
C ASN A 145 36.42 2.30 -43.88
N SER A 146 35.96 3.36 -43.20
CA SER A 146 35.29 3.27 -41.90
C SER A 146 33.93 2.59 -41.97
N GLN A 147 33.32 2.46 -43.16
CA GLN A 147 32.05 1.76 -43.33
C GLN A 147 32.18 0.26 -43.06
N LYS A 148 33.40 -0.28 -42.96
CA LYS A 148 33.68 -1.70 -42.83
C LYS A 148 34.23 -2.01 -41.46
N SER A 149 33.64 -2.98 -40.78
CA SER A 149 34.20 -3.49 -39.54
C SER A 149 35.48 -4.27 -39.77
N THR A 150 36.27 -4.44 -38.71
CA THR A 150 37.18 -5.60 -38.65
C THR A 150 36.33 -6.88 -38.61
N PRO A 151 36.85 -8.02 -39.14
CA PRO A 151 36.14 -9.28 -39.02
C PRO A 151 35.93 -9.68 -37.54
N ARG A 152 34.74 -10.17 -37.21
CA ARG A 152 34.32 -10.59 -35.86
C ARG A 152 33.96 -12.07 -35.89
N GLU A 153 34.47 -12.85 -34.94
CA GLU A 153 34.07 -14.25 -34.75
C GLU A 153 32.74 -14.29 -34.00
N LEU A 154 31.72 -14.89 -34.61
CA LEU A 154 30.41 -15.06 -34.00
C LEU A 154 30.03 -16.56 -33.99
N VAL A 155 29.31 -16.96 -32.95
CA VAL A 155 28.85 -18.35 -32.77
C VAL A 155 27.39 -18.43 -33.21
N ALA A 156 27.05 -19.44 -34.02
CA ALA A 156 25.69 -19.68 -34.50
C ALA A 156 24.69 -19.62 -33.35
N ASP A 157 23.54 -18.99 -33.60
CA ASP A 157 22.39 -18.89 -32.69
C ASP A 157 22.63 -18.08 -31.41
N ASN A 158 23.86 -17.59 -31.16
CA ASN A 158 24.11 -16.65 -30.07
C ASN A 158 23.57 -15.26 -30.43
N ARG A 159 23.04 -14.55 -29.42
CA ARG A 159 22.59 -13.16 -29.56
C ARG A 159 23.74 -12.19 -29.28
N TYR A 160 23.86 -11.18 -30.13
CA TYR A 160 24.84 -10.10 -29.98
C TYR A 160 24.12 -8.75 -30.05
N TYR A 161 24.16 -7.98 -28.96
CA TYR A 161 23.47 -6.68 -28.90
C TYR A 161 24.04 -5.72 -29.96
N PHE A 162 23.18 -4.98 -30.64
CA PHE A 162 23.60 -3.96 -31.61
C PHE A 162 22.85 -2.65 -31.46
N GLU A 163 23.45 -1.57 -31.97
CA GLU A 163 22.78 -0.30 -32.22
C GLU A 163 23.08 0.26 -33.60
N ILE A 164 22.09 0.88 -34.21
CA ILE A 164 22.27 1.78 -35.35
C ILE A 164 21.90 3.18 -34.88
N ARG A 165 22.86 4.10 -34.93
CA ARG A 165 22.63 5.51 -34.62
C ARG A 165 22.80 6.31 -35.90
N HIS A 166 21.77 7.00 -36.34
CA HIS A 166 21.75 7.70 -37.63
C HIS A 166 21.22 9.12 -37.47
N VAL A 167 21.76 10.03 -38.27
CA VAL A 167 21.24 11.39 -38.39
C VAL A 167 21.05 11.75 -39.85
N GLU A 168 19.92 12.39 -40.13
CA GLU A 168 19.61 13.03 -41.39
C GLU A 168 19.50 14.54 -41.21
N ARG A 169 20.00 15.28 -42.20
CA ARG A 169 19.94 16.74 -42.23
C ARG A 169 18.99 17.20 -43.34
N SER A 170 19.38 16.99 -44.58
CA SER A 170 18.63 17.45 -45.75
C SER A 170 19.03 16.65 -46.97
N GLY A 171 18.07 16.31 -47.83
CA GLY A 171 18.35 15.76 -49.16
C GLY A 171 17.80 14.36 -49.31
N GLY A 172 18.65 13.41 -49.69
CA GLY A 172 18.26 12.00 -49.63
C GLY A 172 18.64 11.45 -48.27
N ASP A 173 17.85 10.52 -47.74
CA ASP A 173 18.08 9.92 -46.44
C ASP A 173 17.91 8.40 -46.51
N HIS A 174 18.74 7.70 -45.75
CA HIS A 174 18.58 6.28 -45.45
C HIS A 174 19.64 5.85 -44.44
N PHE A 175 19.46 4.68 -43.84
CA PHE A 175 20.56 3.88 -43.33
C PHE A 175 20.36 2.43 -43.74
N ALA A 176 21.47 1.68 -43.83
CA ALA A 176 21.42 0.23 -43.93
C ALA A 176 22.68 -0.43 -43.35
N VAL A 177 22.52 -1.62 -42.78
CA VAL A 177 23.60 -2.48 -42.31
C VAL A 177 23.57 -3.79 -43.07
N SER A 178 24.70 -4.16 -43.67
CA SER A 178 24.92 -5.45 -44.31
C SER A 178 26.04 -6.23 -43.63
N TRP A 179 26.07 -7.54 -43.90
CA TRP A 179 27.15 -8.42 -43.45
C TRP A 179 27.53 -9.42 -44.53
N GLU A 180 28.74 -9.98 -44.42
CA GLU A 180 29.18 -11.17 -45.16
C GLU A 180 29.86 -12.14 -44.19
N GLY A 181 29.76 -13.45 -44.46
CA GLY A 181 30.21 -14.48 -43.52
C GLY A 181 30.09 -15.91 -44.06
N PRO A 182 30.21 -16.94 -43.20
CA PRO A 182 30.14 -18.33 -43.62
C PRO A 182 28.83 -18.66 -44.34
N GLY A 183 28.90 -18.99 -45.63
CA GLY A 183 27.71 -19.30 -46.45
C GLY A 183 26.85 -18.11 -46.84
N ILE A 184 27.25 -16.88 -46.49
CA ILE A 184 26.52 -15.64 -46.74
C ILE A 184 27.37 -14.69 -47.60
N SER A 185 26.95 -14.46 -48.84
CA SER A 185 27.43 -13.31 -49.62
C SER A 185 26.86 -12.02 -49.05
N ARG A 186 27.57 -10.89 -49.21
CA ARG A 186 27.15 -9.59 -48.68
C ARG A 186 25.67 -9.29 -48.94
N GLN A 187 24.90 -9.12 -47.88
CA GLN A 187 23.47 -8.83 -47.90
C GLN A 187 23.05 -8.01 -46.67
N ILE A 188 21.94 -7.27 -46.77
CA ILE A 188 21.32 -6.59 -45.61
C ILE A 188 20.95 -7.64 -44.56
N ILE A 189 21.14 -7.32 -43.28
CA ILE A 189 20.79 -8.22 -42.19
C ILE A 189 19.29 -8.11 -41.93
N GLY A 190 18.57 -9.23 -41.92
CA GLY A 190 17.13 -9.25 -41.68
C GLY A 190 16.60 -10.65 -41.42
N GLY A 191 15.28 -10.78 -41.32
CA GLY A 191 14.64 -12.05 -40.97
C GLY A 191 15.20 -12.64 -39.68
N ASN A 192 15.35 -13.97 -39.60
CA ASN A 192 15.80 -14.64 -38.37
C ASN A 192 17.25 -14.32 -37.94
N SER A 193 17.96 -13.45 -38.66
CA SER A 193 19.28 -12.95 -38.25
C SER A 193 19.23 -11.67 -37.43
N ILE A 194 18.03 -11.12 -37.19
CA ILE A 194 17.79 -10.06 -36.21
C ILE A 194 16.73 -10.50 -35.21
N ALA A 195 16.80 -9.96 -33.99
CA ALA A 195 15.75 -10.13 -33.00
C ALA A 195 15.57 -8.87 -32.15
N SER A 196 14.35 -8.62 -31.68
CA SER A 196 14.01 -7.47 -30.84
C SER A 196 14.69 -7.53 -29.46
N LEU A 197 14.72 -6.40 -28.74
CA LEU A 197 15.20 -6.39 -27.36
C LEU A 197 14.29 -7.19 -26.41
N GLY A 198 13.01 -7.34 -26.76
CA GLY A 198 12.01 -8.13 -26.05
C GLY A 198 10.77 -8.40 -26.92
N GLN A 199 9.96 -9.38 -26.53
CA GLN A 199 8.68 -9.68 -27.20
C GLN A 199 7.66 -8.56 -26.95
N SER A 200 6.93 -8.15 -28.00
CA SER A 200 5.87 -7.14 -27.94
C SER A 200 4.64 -7.73 -27.23
N PRO A 201 4.05 -7.04 -26.24
CA PRO A 201 2.89 -7.54 -25.52
C PRO A 201 1.55 -7.37 -26.28
N TYR A 202 1.54 -6.75 -27.47
CA TYR A 202 0.30 -6.17 -28.04
C TYR A 202 -0.47 -7.00 -29.09
N GLU A 203 -0.10 -8.26 -29.37
CA GLU A 203 -0.80 -9.02 -30.43
C GLU A 203 -2.01 -9.87 -30.00
N GLN A 204 -2.38 -9.97 -28.71
CA GLN A 204 -3.60 -10.69 -28.30
C GLN A 204 -4.27 -10.12 -27.03
N ILE A 205 -4.86 -8.91 -27.13
CA ILE A 205 -5.79 -8.44 -26.09
C ILE A 205 -7.19 -9.01 -26.35
N GLY A 206 -7.46 -10.12 -25.68
CA GLY A 206 -8.78 -10.49 -25.19
C GLY A 206 -8.65 -10.76 -23.69
N GLU A 207 -9.19 -9.83 -22.88
CA GLU A 207 -9.45 -9.89 -21.43
C GLU A 207 -8.36 -10.54 -20.55
N ALA A 208 -7.53 -9.71 -19.90
CA ALA A 208 -6.53 -10.10 -18.90
C ALA A 208 -6.89 -9.52 -17.52
N SER A 209 -6.58 -10.25 -16.44
CA SER A 209 -6.92 -9.92 -15.04
C SER A 209 -5.87 -9.04 -14.34
N GLN A 210 -6.15 -8.56 -13.12
CA GLN A 210 -5.29 -7.63 -12.34
C GLN A 210 -3.86 -8.17 -12.10
N GLU A 211 -3.67 -9.49 -11.95
CA GLU A 211 -2.35 -10.15 -11.84
C GLU A 211 -1.52 -10.07 -13.15
N ASP A 212 -2.18 -10.02 -14.31
CA ASP A 212 -1.53 -9.82 -15.62
C ASP A 212 -1.12 -8.35 -15.84
N ILE A 213 -1.81 -7.42 -15.16
CA ILE A 213 -1.55 -5.97 -15.17
C ILE A 213 -0.35 -5.64 -14.27
N GLU A 214 -0.26 -6.23 -13.08
CA GLU A 214 0.89 -6.08 -12.16
C GLU A 214 2.17 -6.71 -12.74
N THR A 215 2.05 -7.85 -13.43
CA THR A 215 3.19 -8.47 -14.14
C THR A 215 3.66 -7.62 -15.33
N ALA A 216 2.76 -6.92 -16.01
CA ALA A 216 3.11 -5.97 -17.07
C ALA A 216 3.72 -4.66 -16.53
N TYR A 217 3.31 -4.21 -15.34
CA TYR A 217 3.82 -3.01 -14.68
C TYR A 217 5.25 -3.20 -14.14
N ALA A 218 5.56 -4.37 -13.56
CA ALA A 218 6.92 -4.76 -13.18
C ALA A 218 7.91 -4.84 -14.37
N LEU A 219 7.41 -4.94 -15.61
CA LEU A 219 8.20 -5.00 -16.84
C LEU A 219 8.40 -3.62 -17.51
N GLY A 220 7.60 -2.61 -17.17
CA GLY A 220 7.68 -1.24 -17.71
C GLY A 220 8.77 -0.37 -17.07
N TYR A 221 9.12 -0.61 -15.81
CA TYR A 221 9.95 0.31 -15.00
C TYR A 221 11.43 -0.09 -14.84
N ARG A 222 11.97 -0.89 -15.76
CA ARG A 222 13.43 -1.16 -15.86
C ARG A 222 14.15 -0.34 -16.92
N VAL A 223 13.56 0.74 -17.44
CA VAL A 223 14.18 1.53 -18.52
C VAL A 223 14.61 2.90 -18.03
N GLY A 224 15.67 2.86 -17.23
CA GLY A 224 16.49 3.99 -16.82
C GLY A 224 17.58 3.51 -15.85
N PHE A 225 18.61 2.84 -16.35
CA PHE A 225 19.88 2.45 -15.66
C PHE A 225 20.13 3.17 -14.29
N PHE A 226 20.30 2.60 -13.08
CA PHE A 226 20.74 1.30 -12.52
C PHE A 226 20.33 1.15 -11.02
N ASP A 227 19.99 -0.09 -10.61
CA ASP A 227 20.46 -0.85 -9.42
C ASP A 227 21.02 -0.06 -8.20
N GLY A 228 20.24 -0.01 -7.11
CA GLY A 228 20.58 0.52 -5.77
C GLY A 228 21.64 -0.25 -4.97
N THR A 229 22.53 -1.00 -5.62
CA THR A 229 23.45 -1.91 -4.93
C THR A 229 24.91 -1.84 -5.42
N GLN A 230 25.30 -0.85 -6.24
CA GLN A 230 26.69 -0.74 -6.74
C GLN A 230 27.39 0.62 -6.51
N GLY A 231 26.86 1.55 -5.70
CA GLY A 231 27.64 2.70 -5.21
C GLY A 231 28.31 3.57 -6.29
N LEU A 232 27.73 3.67 -7.49
CA LEU A 232 28.11 4.65 -8.52
C LEU A 232 27.21 5.89 -8.37
N GLN A 233 27.82 7.08 -8.38
CA GLN A 233 27.09 8.34 -8.21
C GLN A 233 26.17 8.66 -9.39
N PHE A 234 25.00 9.24 -9.08
CA PHE A 234 24.03 9.87 -10.00
C PHE A 234 24.73 10.66 -11.13
N GLY A 235 24.35 10.37 -12.38
CA GLY A 235 24.86 11.04 -13.57
C GLY A 235 23.82 11.99 -14.15
N SER A 236 24.02 13.29 -14.04
CA SER A 236 23.12 14.36 -14.53
C SER A 236 23.05 14.48 -16.07
N GLN A 237 23.34 13.41 -16.81
CA GLN A 237 23.40 13.40 -18.28
C GLN A 237 22.19 12.71 -18.94
N TYR A 238 21.35 11.99 -18.18
CA TYR A 238 20.20 11.24 -18.71
C TYR A 238 19.06 11.18 -17.68
N PRO A 239 18.26 12.26 -17.51
CA PRO A 239 17.08 12.24 -16.65
C PRO A 239 15.90 11.49 -17.30
N PRO A 240 14.99 10.89 -16.53
CA PRO A 240 13.73 10.30 -17.01
C PRO A 240 12.81 11.32 -17.71
N LEU A 241 11.80 10.82 -18.43
CA LEU A 241 10.75 11.62 -19.07
C LEU A 241 9.96 12.39 -18.02
N ASP A 242 9.82 13.70 -18.22
CA ASP A 242 9.08 14.65 -17.37
C ASP A 242 8.68 15.82 -18.30
N MET A 243 7.52 15.68 -18.95
CA MET A 243 7.09 16.48 -20.10
C MET A 243 6.68 17.90 -19.69
N ASP A 244 6.09 18.07 -18.52
CA ASP A 244 5.65 19.35 -17.98
C ASP A 244 6.56 19.93 -16.87
N GLN A 245 7.58 19.18 -16.46
CA GLN A 245 8.68 19.59 -15.56
C GLN A 245 8.24 19.84 -14.12
N ASP A 246 7.28 19.06 -13.61
CA ASP A 246 6.83 19.15 -12.23
C ASP A 246 7.58 18.20 -11.27
N GLY A 247 8.37 17.27 -11.82
CA GLY A 247 9.20 16.33 -11.07
C GLY A 247 8.62 14.92 -10.99
N LEU A 248 7.41 14.69 -11.47
CA LEU A 248 6.88 13.37 -11.79
C LEU A 248 7.37 12.92 -13.16
N TYR A 249 7.31 11.61 -13.40
CA TYR A 249 7.68 11.07 -14.71
C TYR A 249 6.43 10.70 -15.50
N ASP A 250 6.39 11.04 -16.80
CA ASP A 250 5.21 10.86 -17.66
C ASP A 250 4.59 9.45 -17.55
N ASN A 251 5.43 8.42 -17.41
CA ASN A 251 4.99 7.03 -17.34
C ASN A 251 4.40 6.65 -15.99
N TRP A 252 4.83 7.30 -14.91
CA TRP A 252 4.23 7.18 -13.58
C TRP A 252 2.88 7.91 -13.54
N GLU A 253 2.84 9.13 -14.08
CA GLU A 253 1.62 9.94 -14.16
C GLU A 253 0.51 9.22 -14.92
N VAL A 254 0.80 8.69 -16.12
CA VAL A 254 -0.17 7.93 -16.92
C VAL A 254 -0.70 6.70 -16.18
N TYR A 255 0.12 6.04 -15.35
CA TYR A 255 -0.31 4.85 -14.63
C TYR A 255 -1.33 5.18 -13.54
N TYR A 256 -1.07 6.22 -12.76
CA TYR A 256 -1.95 6.68 -11.69
C TYR A 256 -3.06 7.64 -12.18
N GLY A 257 -3.21 7.79 -13.49
CA GLY A 257 -4.30 8.57 -14.10
C GLY A 257 -4.13 10.09 -13.98
N LEU A 258 -2.90 10.54 -13.72
CA LEU A 258 -2.45 11.92 -13.84
C LEU A 258 -2.20 12.28 -15.32
N ASP A 259 -2.10 13.56 -15.65
CA ASP A 259 -1.88 14.06 -17.01
C ASP A 259 -0.43 14.55 -17.18
N PRO A 260 0.41 13.87 -17.99
CA PRO A 260 1.79 14.26 -18.29
C PRO A 260 2.02 15.66 -18.90
N ASN A 261 0.96 16.46 -19.03
CA ASN A 261 0.98 17.81 -19.56
C ASN A 261 0.42 18.84 -18.55
N ASP A 262 -0.03 18.41 -17.37
CA ASP A 262 -0.62 19.25 -16.34
C ASP A 262 0.26 19.29 -15.07
N PRO A 263 1.19 20.27 -14.95
CA PRO A 263 2.17 20.30 -13.87
C PRO A 263 1.59 20.63 -12.48
N THR A 264 0.25 20.71 -12.36
CA THR A 264 -0.45 20.97 -11.11
C THR A 264 -0.87 19.69 -10.41
N ASP A 265 -0.90 18.56 -11.11
CA ASP A 265 -1.37 17.30 -10.57
C ASP A 265 -0.31 16.58 -9.72
N ALA A 266 0.98 16.91 -9.86
CA ALA A 266 2.02 16.57 -8.89
C ALA A 266 1.73 17.06 -7.47
N THR A 267 0.91 18.09 -7.31
CA THR A 267 0.49 18.60 -5.99
C THR A 267 -0.92 18.14 -5.58
N SER A 268 -1.51 17.23 -6.35
CA SER A 268 -2.80 16.63 -6.01
C SER A 268 -2.62 15.57 -4.92
N ASP A 269 -3.68 15.39 -4.14
CA ASP A 269 -3.83 14.37 -3.11
C ASP A 269 -5.09 13.60 -3.51
N GLN A 270 -4.90 12.45 -4.16
CA GLN A 270 -5.94 11.73 -4.90
C GLN A 270 -6.75 10.79 -3.99
N ASP A 271 -6.12 10.22 -2.97
CA ASP A 271 -6.72 9.32 -1.97
C ASP A 271 -7.00 9.98 -0.61
N ASN A 272 -6.57 11.23 -0.39
CA ASN A 272 -6.84 12.07 0.79
C ASN A 272 -6.13 11.61 2.06
N ASP A 273 -4.91 11.09 1.92
CA ASP A 273 -4.06 10.66 3.03
C ASP A 273 -3.11 11.77 3.53
N LEU A 274 -3.15 12.96 2.90
CA LEU A 274 -2.32 14.15 3.14
C LEU A 274 -0.94 14.14 2.48
N LEU A 275 -0.61 13.15 1.65
CA LEU A 275 0.54 13.19 0.74
C LEU A 275 0.14 13.76 -0.61
N THR A 276 1.10 14.43 -1.26
CA THR A 276 0.92 14.79 -2.67
C THR A 276 1.43 13.66 -3.56
N ALA A 277 0.91 13.56 -4.78
CA ALA A 277 1.40 12.62 -5.78
C ALA A 277 2.95 12.68 -5.95
N LEU A 278 3.54 13.87 -5.84
CA LEU A 278 5.00 14.01 -5.83
C LEU A 278 5.66 13.42 -4.59
N ASP A 279 5.09 13.59 -3.40
CA ASP A 279 5.61 13.00 -2.16
C ASP A 279 5.58 11.47 -2.25
N GLU A 280 4.48 10.90 -2.73
CA GLU A 280 4.31 9.46 -2.90
C GLU A 280 5.25 8.88 -3.94
N PHE A 281 5.48 9.60 -5.03
CA PHE A 281 6.51 9.25 -6.00
C PHE A 281 7.92 9.14 -5.37
N TRP A 282 8.25 10.00 -4.40
CA TRP A 282 9.54 9.93 -3.69
C TRP A 282 9.59 8.83 -2.63
N LEU A 283 8.44 8.47 -2.05
CA LEU A 283 8.30 7.42 -1.04
C LEU A 283 8.19 6.03 -1.66
N GLY A 284 7.73 5.93 -2.91
CA GLY A 284 7.39 4.65 -3.54
C GLY A 284 5.96 4.18 -3.21
N ALA A 285 5.19 5.03 -2.54
CA ALA A 285 3.77 4.88 -2.21
C ALA A 285 2.87 5.06 -3.45
N SER A 286 1.59 4.76 -3.31
CA SER A 286 0.59 4.78 -4.38
C SER A 286 -0.39 5.95 -4.23
N PRO A 287 -0.41 6.95 -5.15
CA PRO A 287 -1.31 8.12 -5.12
C PRO A 287 -2.80 7.84 -5.25
N THR A 288 -3.19 6.58 -5.27
CA THR A 288 -4.57 6.17 -5.39
C THR A 288 -4.97 5.19 -4.30
N ASN A 289 -4.07 4.92 -3.35
CA ASN A 289 -4.25 3.97 -2.28
C ASN A 289 -3.66 4.55 -0.99
N SER A 290 -4.53 4.97 -0.08
CA SER A 290 -4.13 5.62 1.17
C SER A 290 -3.32 4.75 2.14
N ASP A 291 -3.21 3.45 1.89
CA ASP A 291 -2.46 2.46 2.69
C ASP A 291 -1.81 1.47 1.70
N THR A 292 -0.60 1.80 1.24
CA THR A 292 0.08 1.17 0.11
C THR A 292 0.46 -0.28 0.38
N ASP A 293 0.89 -0.61 1.60
CA ASP A 293 1.33 -1.96 1.96
C ASP A 293 0.26 -2.80 2.68
N GLY A 294 -0.86 -2.17 3.06
CA GLY A 294 -2.06 -2.81 3.56
C GLY A 294 -1.95 -3.27 5.01
N ASP A 295 -1.13 -2.61 5.82
CA ASP A 295 -0.94 -2.97 7.23
C ASP A 295 -1.91 -2.29 8.20
N GLY A 296 -2.71 -1.33 7.69
CA GLY A 296 -3.75 -0.63 8.42
C GLY A 296 -3.35 0.76 8.95
N ILE A 297 -2.14 1.26 8.63
CA ILE A 297 -1.73 2.66 8.87
C ILE A 297 -1.64 3.38 7.52
N PRO A 298 -2.27 4.56 7.32
CA PRO A 298 -2.17 5.28 6.06
C PRO A 298 -0.77 5.85 5.76
N ASP A 299 -0.39 5.91 4.48
CA ASP A 299 0.95 6.32 4.02
C ASP A 299 1.36 7.70 4.57
N GLY A 300 0.45 8.68 4.54
CA GLY A 300 0.69 10.01 5.11
C GLY A 300 0.89 10.03 6.63
N VAL A 301 0.28 9.08 7.36
CA VAL A 301 0.46 8.92 8.80
C VAL A 301 1.81 8.27 9.10
N GLU A 302 2.17 7.25 8.36
CA GLU A 302 3.48 6.60 8.45
C GLU A 302 4.61 7.57 8.16
N PHE A 303 4.50 8.34 7.07
CA PHE A 303 5.45 9.38 6.71
C PHE A 303 5.60 10.44 7.82
N ALA A 304 4.49 10.86 8.44
CA ALA A 304 4.51 11.82 9.54
C ALA A 304 5.21 11.30 10.80
N ASN A 305 5.27 9.98 10.99
CA ASN A 305 5.84 9.30 12.15
C ASN A 305 7.17 8.58 11.86
N GLU A 306 7.78 8.81 10.69
CA GLU A 306 9.04 8.19 10.26
C GLU A 306 8.98 6.65 10.07
N LEU A 307 7.79 6.12 9.78
CA LEU A 307 7.55 4.74 9.31
C LEU A 307 7.67 4.66 7.77
N ASP A 308 7.73 3.45 7.22
CA ASP A 308 7.94 3.17 5.79
C ASP A 308 6.63 2.70 5.13
N PRO A 309 5.95 3.54 4.32
CA PRO A 309 4.67 3.21 3.67
C PRO A 309 4.66 2.03 2.68
N THR A 310 5.75 1.27 2.62
CA THR A 310 5.93 0.13 1.73
C THR A 310 6.42 -1.12 2.47
N ASP A 311 6.55 -1.08 3.80
CA ASP A 311 6.97 -2.18 4.66
C ASP A 311 5.89 -2.54 5.70
N PRO A 312 5.01 -3.52 5.42
CA PRO A 312 3.85 -3.81 6.26
C PRO A 312 4.21 -4.47 7.60
N THR A 313 5.51 -4.66 7.85
CA THR A 313 6.01 -5.25 9.10
C THR A 313 6.28 -4.20 10.16
N ASP A 314 6.35 -2.93 9.81
CA ASP A 314 6.67 -1.87 10.76
C ASP A 314 5.45 -1.42 11.58
N ALA A 315 4.22 -1.62 11.12
CA ALA A 315 3.00 -1.55 11.93
C ALA A 315 3.05 -2.41 13.20
N GLN A 316 3.71 -3.56 13.12
CA GLN A 316 3.92 -4.49 14.24
C GLN A 316 5.19 -4.17 15.05
N GLY A 317 5.97 -3.19 14.60
CA GLY A 317 7.08 -2.62 15.35
C GLY A 317 6.60 -1.78 16.53
N ASP A 318 7.53 -1.45 17.42
CA ASP A 318 7.34 -0.61 18.61
C ASP A 318 8.37 0.52 18.50
N LEU A 319 7.97 1.63 17.87
CA LEU A 319 8.87 2.70 17.44
C LEU A 319 9.51 3.42 18.64
N ASP A 320 8.76 3.62 19.71
CA ASP A 320 9.21 4.37 20.90
C ASP A 320 9.66 3.48 22.07
N GLY A 321 9.41 2.17 22.01
CA GLY A 321 9.87 1.16 22.95
C GLY A 321 9.01 1.05 24.21
N ASP A 322 7.76 1.50 24.18
CA ASP A 322 6.85 1.48 25.33
C ASP A 322 6.07 0.15 25.48
N GLY A 323 6.10 -0.68 24.45
CA GLY A 323 5.52 -2.02 24.41
C GLY A 323 4.17 -2.13 23.71
N ALA A 324 3.62 -1.06 23.15
CA ALA A 324 2.56 -1.10 22.14
C ALA A 324 3.15 -1.14 20.72
N THR A 325 2.41 -1.68 19.74
CA THR A 325 2.84 -1.59 18.35
C THR A 325 2.39 -0.28 17.71
N ASN A 326 3.08 0.16 16.66
CA ASN A 326 2.75 1.38 15.93
C ASN A 326 1.28 1.39 15.44
N LEU A 327 0.78 0.23 14.98
CA LEU A 327 -0.61 0.06 14.59
C LEU A 327 -1.60 0.20 15.76
N GLU A 328 -1.24 -0.33 16.94
CA GLU A 328 -2.05 -0.17 18.15
C GLU A 328 -2.14 1.31 18.56
N GLU A 329 -1.04 2.04 18.43
CA GLU A 329 -0.95 3.48 18.69
C GLU A 329 -1.76 4.31 17.70
N TYR A 330 -1.62 4.02 16.41
CA TYR A 330 -2.41 4.68 15.37
C TYR A 330 -3.92 4.49 15.60
N ARG A 331 -4.34 3.26 15.89
CA ARG A 331 -5.75 2.92 16.19
C ARG A 331 -6.26 3.60 17.48
N ALA A 332 -5.40 3.75 18.48
CA ALA A 332 -5.72 4.43 19.74
C ALA A 332 -5.67 5.97 19.62
N GLY A 333 -5.15 6.51 18.51
CA GLY A 333 -4.93 7.95 18.34
C GLY A 333 -3.87 8.51 19.27
N THR A 334 -2.92 7.68 19.71
CA THR A 334 -1.79 8.09 20.54
C THR A 334 -0.53 8.27 19.69
N GLY A 335 0.44 9.02 20.22
CA GLY A 335 1.66 9.33 19.47
C GLY A 335 2.63 8.15 19.36
N MET A 336 2.72 7.55 18.16
CA MET A 336 3.66 6.46 17.79
C MET A 336 5.14 6.70 18.12
N ASN A 337 5.52 7.93 18.40
CA ASN A 337 6.88 8.34 18.71
C ASN A 337 7.04 8.96 20.11
N ASP A 338 6.02 8.84 20.97
CA ASP A 338 5.98 9.38 22.32
C ASP A 338 5.60 8.30 23.34
N ALA A 339 6.63 7.68 23.93
CA ALA A 339 6.49 6.61 24.94
C ALA A 339 5.78 7.03 26.24
N THR A 340 5.32 8.28 26.35
CA THR A 340 4.43 8.73 27.43
C THR A 340 2.95 8.69 27.07
N GLU A 341 2.65 8.62 25.79
CA GLU A 341 1.34 8.38 25.19
C GLU A 341 1.17 6.91 24.83
N VAL A 342 1.53 6.01 25.74
CA VAL A 342 1.20 4.59 25.61
C VAL A 342 -0.31 4.50 25.37
N PRO A 343 -0.76 3.81 24.29
CA PRO A 343 -2.12 3.32 24.22
C PRO A 343 -2.41 2.70 25.56
N ALA A 344 -3.59 2.94 26.14
CA ALA A 344 -3.93 2.24 27.37
C ALA A 344 -3.77 0.76 27.04
N MET A 345 -2.65 0.14 27.48
CA MET A 345 -2.22 -1.17 26.98
C MET A 345 -3.47 -2.02 26.89
N ALA A 346 -3.68 -2.67 25.74
CA ALA A 346 -4.53 -3.83 25.71
C ALA A 346 -3.98 -4.76 26.81
N GLU A 347 -4.56 -4.65 28.01
CA GLU A 347 -4.73 -5.77 28.89
C GLU A 347 -5.22 -6.85 27.93
N ALA A 348 -4.42 -7.90 27.72
CA ALA A 348 -4.87 -9.05 26.96
C ALA A 348 -6.28 -9.40 27.48
N GLY A 349 -7.32 -9.07 26.69
CA GLY A 349 -8.72 -9.16 27.09
C GLY A 349 -9.51 -7.86 27.28
N THR A 350 -9.38 -6.84 26.42
CA THR A 350 -10.52 -5.95 26.17
C THR A 350 -11.40 -6.54 25.07
N ASP A 351 -10.92 -6.69 23.84
CA ASP A 351 -11.70 -7.17 22.69
C ASP A 351 -11.96 -8.68 22.69
N TYR A 352 -11.46 -9.40 23.69
CA TYR A 352 -11.59 -10.85 23.78
C TYR A 352 -12.04 -11.28 25.18
N VAL A 353 -13.01 -12.18 25.21
CA VAL A 353 -13.52 -12.83 26.41
C VAL A 353 -12.99 -14.25 26.55
N SER A 354 -12.81 -14.67 27.80
CA SER A 354 -12.44 -16.05 28.14
C SER A 354 -13.57 -17.03 27.81
N GLY A 355 -13.22 -18.14 27.14
CA GLY A 355 -14.16 -19.16 26.69
C GLY A 355 -14.59 -19.00 25.24
N PHE A 356 -15.68 -19.69 24.88
CA PHE A 356 -16.31 -19.60 23.57
C PHE A 356 -17.36 -18.50 23.54
N VAL A 357 -17.66 -18.01 22.34
CA VAL A 357 -18.87 -17.23 22.09
C VAL A 357 -19.82 -18.05 21.23
N GLY A 358 -21.03 -18.31 21.76
CA GLY A 358 -22.09 -19.07 21.11
C GLY A 358 -23.11 -18.15 20.44
N GLN A 359 -23.32 -18.32 19.15
CA GLN A 359 -24.35 -17.64 18.35
C GLN A 359 -25.52 -18.60 18.13
N TYR A 360 -26.72 -18.18 18.50
CA TYR A 360 -27.93 -19.01 18.55
C TYR A 360 -28.89 -18.63 17.42
N PHE A 361 -29.40 -19.63 16.73
CA PHE A 361 -30.25 -19.46 15.54
C PHE A 361 -31.50 -20.33 15.59
N LEU A 362 -32.61 -19.82 15.08
CA LEU A 362 -33.78 -20.63 14.76
C LEU A 362 -33.53 -21.47 13.50
N GLY A 363 -34.14 -22.66 13.48
CA GLY A 363 -33.98 -23.60 12.39
C GLY A 363 -32.67 -24.38 12.47
N THR A 364 -32.50 -25.36 11.58
CA THR A 364 -31.38 -26.31 11.66
C THR A 364 -30.21 -25.94 10.75
N ASN A 365 -30.28 -24.82 10.05
CA ASN A 365 -29.22 -24.37 9.12
C ASN A 365 -28.94 -22.87 9.25
N PHE A 366 -28.88 -22.36 10.48
CA PHE A 366 -28.61 -20.94 10.75
C PHE A 366 -29.63 -20.01 10.07
N ASP A 367 -30.90 -20.40 10.09
CA ASP A 367 -31.93 -19.79 9.25
C ASP A 367 -32.31 -18.37 9.72
N GLN A 368 -32.22 -18.10 11.02
CA GLN A 368 -32.47 -16.79 11.62
C GLN A 368 -31.66 -16.63 12.90
N PHE A 369 -30.79 -15.63 12.97
CA PHE A 369 -30.05 -15.29 14.19
C PHE A 369 -30.97 -14.72 15.28
N GLU A 370 -30.73 -15.13 16.53
CA GLU A 370 -31.52 -14.72 17.70
C GLU A 370 -30.70 -14.02 18.77
N MET A 371 -29.54 -14.58 19.13
CA MET A 371 -28.71 -14.02 20.21
C MET A 371 -27.30 -14.57 20.18
N THR A 372 -26.39 -13.85 20.83
CA THR A 372 -25.04 -14.29 21.16
C THR A 372 -24.89 -14.43 22.68
N GLN A 373 -24.03 -15.36 23.12
CA GLN A 373 -23.73 -15.57 24.54
C GLN A 373 -22.26 -15.97 24.75
N VAL A 374 -21.62 -15.38 25.76
CA VAL A 374 -20.28 -15.78 26.23
C VAL A 374 -20.37 -17.02 27.11
N GLU A 375 -19.51 -18.00 26.86
CA GLU A 375 -19.60 -19.34 27.43
C GLU A 375 -18.23 -19.88 27.88
N SER A 376 -18.08 -20.05 29.19
CA SER A 376 -16.85 -20.62 29.77
C SER A 376 -16.57 -22.09 29.40
N ASP A 377 -17.58 -22.81 28.86
CA ASP A 377 -17.49 -24.21 28.47
C ASP A 377 -18.63 -24.56 27.50
N VAL A 378 -18.46 -25.62 26.70
CA VAL A 378 -19.52 -26.22 25.88
C VAL A 378 -19.82 -27.61 26.45
N ASP A 379 -20.67 -27.68 27.47
CA ASP A 379 -21.12 -28.94 28.09
C ASP A 379 -22.64 -28.94 28.34
N TYR A 380 -23.40 -29.04 27.26
CA TYR A 380 -24.86 -28.94 27.28
C TYR A 380 -25.59 -30.26 27.13
N ARG A 381 -26.58 -30.46 28.02
CA ARG A 381 -27.47 -31.63 28.05
C ARG A 381 -28.91 -31.18 28.26
N TRP A 382 -29.46 -30.48 27.26
CA TRP A 382 -30.82 -29.93 27.35
C TRP A 382 -31.90 -31.02 27.34
N GLY A 383 -31.62 -32.19 26.76
CA GLY A 383 -32.61 -33.25 26.61
C GLY A 383 -33.79 -32.75 25.77
N ARG A 384 -35.00 -32.70 26.35
CA ARG A 384 -36.19 -32.16 25.67
C ARG A 384 -36.41 -30.64 25.90
N GLY A 385 -35.39 -29.95 26.40
CA GLY A 385 -35.43 -28.53 26.73
C GLY A 385 -34.94 -27.65 25.59
N ALA A 386 -35.04 -26.33 25.79
CA ALA A 386 -34.50 -25.32 24.87
C ALA A 386 -33.15 -24.79 25.38
N PRO A 387 -32.30 -24.28 24.48
CA PRO A 387 -30.98 -23.78 24.85
C PRO A 387 -31.03 -22.47 25.65
N ALA A 388 -31.95 -21.58 25.30
CA ALA A 388 -32.14 -20.29 25.96
C ALA A 388 -33.62 -19.92 26.04
N THR A 389 -33.94 -18.89 26.82
CA THR A 389 -35.32 -18.36 26.88
C THR A 389 -35.65 -17.70 25.55
N GLY A 390 -36.74 -18.11 24.90
CA GLY A 390 -37.13 -17.59 23.57
C GLY A 390 -36.78 -18.55 22.43
N MET A 391 -35.84 -19.47 22.64
CA MET A 391 -35.48 -20.52 21.69
C MET A 391 -36.43 -21.71 21.74
N PRO A 392 -36.64 -22.42 20.62
CA PRO A 392 -37.43 -23.64 20.58
C PRO A 392 -36.66 -24.82 21.22
N SER A 393 -37.39 -25.89 21.59
CA SER A 393 -36.76 -27.11 22.15
C SER A 393 -36.26 -28.08 21.08
N ASP A 394 -36.70 -27.90 19.85
CA ASP A 394 -36.34 -28.64 18.64
C ASP A 394 -36.16 -27.61 17.51
N ASP A 395 -35.54 -27.99 16.39
CA ASP A 395 -35.35 -27.12 15.23
C ASP A 395 -34.55 -25.82 15.55
N PHE A 396 -33.36 -25.97 16.12
CA PHE A 396 -32.42 -24.86 16.36
C PHE A 396 -30.98 -25.23 15.99
N SER A 397 -30.14 -24.22 15.79
CA SER A 397 -28.71 -24.40 15.54
C SER A 397 -27.88 -23.40 16.33
N ILE A 398 -26.63 -23.76 16.62
CA ILE A 398 -25.68 -22.93 17.37
C ILE A 398 -24.32 -23.00 16.69
N ARG A 399 -23.64 -21.85 16.59
CA ARG A 399 -22.22 -21.76 16.19
C ARG A 399 -21.43 -21.26 17.38
N TRP A 400 -20.45 -22.03 17.84
CA TRP A 400 -19.47 -21.60 18.83
C TRP A 400 -18.16 -21.26 18.13
N VAL A 401 -17.64 -20.08 18.40
CA VAL A 401 -16.36 -19.59 17.90
C VAL A 401 -15.39 -19.37 19.05
N GLY A 402 -14.10 -19.57 18.80
CA GLY A 402 -13.02 -19.24 19.75
C GLY A 402 -11.64 -19.61 19.22
N ILE A 403 -10.62 -19.13 19.91
CA ILE A 403 -9.20 -19.35 19.61
C ILE A 403 -8.61 -20.17 20.75
N PHE A 404 -8.19 -21.40 20.45
CA PHE A 404 -7.47 -22.23 21.41
C PHE A 404 -5.98 -21.93 21.37
N THR A 405 -5.37 -21.60 22.51
CA THR A 405 -3.91 -21.42 22.62
C THR A 405 -3.30 -22.58 23.41
N ALA A 406 -2.29 -23.24 22.82
CA ALA A 406 -1.65 -24.41 23.40
C ALA A 406 -0.93 -24.05 24.73
N PRO A 407 -1.42 -24.50 25.90
CA PRO A 407 -1.03 -23.93 27.20
C PRO A 407 0.30 -24.48 27.76
N HIS A 408 1.11 -25.12 26.92
CA HIS A 408 2.32 -25.79 27.37
C HIS A 408 3.56 -24.92 27.17
N ASP A 409 4.57 -25.11 28.04
CA ASP A 409 5.69 -24.17 28.14
C ASP A 409 6.80 -24.35 27.09
N SER A 410 6.87 -25.49 26.39
CA SER A 410 7.90 -25.75 25.37
C SER A 410 7.68 -27.02 24.53
N GLY A 411 8.27 -27.04 23.34
CA GLY A 411 8.26 -28.19 22.44
C GLY A 411 6.92 -28.33 21.72
N GLN A 412 6.64 -29.54 21.24
CA GLN A 412 5.37 -29.89 20.59
C GLN A 412 4.55 -30.83 21.47
N ARG A 413 3.23 -30.62 21.51
CA ARG A 413 2.25 -31.53 22.12
C ARG A 413 1.14 -31.86 21.14
N GLN A 414 0.51 -33.02 21.36
CA GLN A 414 -0.65 -33.43 20.58
C GLN A 414 -1.91 -33.23 21.42
N TYR A 415 -2.89 -32.54 20.85
CA TYR A 415 -4.18 -32.27 21.45
C TYR A 415 -5.27 -33.01 20.69
N LEU A 416 -6.21 -33.61 21.42
CA LEU A 416 -7.43 -34.22 20.88
C LEU A 416 -8.59 -33.23 21.08
N PHE A 417 -9.23 -32.85 19.98
CA PHE A 417 -10.47 -32.07 19.97
C PHE A 417 -11.63 -33.05 19.76
N GLN A 418 -12.55 -33.11 20.71
CA GLN A 418 -13.66 -34.06 20.71
C GLN A 418 -15.00 -33.34 20.86
N THR A 419 -15.98 -33.72 20.04
CA THR A 419 -17.37 -33.30 20.18
C THR A 419 -18.24 -34.46 20.63
N VAL A 420 -19.36 -34.18 21.31
CA VAL A 420 -20.45 -35.16 21.55
C VAL A 420 -21.78 -34.47 21.29
N THR A 421 -22.48 -34.85 20.21
CA THR A 421 -23.71 -34.17 19.81
C THR A 421 -24.89 -35.11 19.52
N ASP A 422 -26.08 -34.63 19.82
CA ASP A 422 -27.41 -35.13 19.47
C ASP A 422 -28.18 -33.86 19.10
N ASP A 423 -28.38 -33.47 17.84
CA ASP A 423 -28.13 -34.16 16.57
C ASP A 423 -26.72 -33.87 15.94
N GLY A 424 -26.66 -33.01 14.93
CA GLY A 424 -25.55 -32.91 13.98
C GLY A 424 -24.46 -31.93 14.38
N VAL A 425 -23.24 -32.14 13.86
CA VAL A 425 -22.07 -31.31 14.17
C VAL A 425 -21.14 -31.12 12.97
N ARG A 426 -20.56 -29.93 12.85
CA ARG A 426 -19.38 -29.66 12.04
C ARG A 426 -18.32 -28.99 12.93
N LEU A 427 -17.06 -29.37 12.74
CA LEU A 427 -15.93 -28.75 13.44
C LEU A 427 -14.89 -28.29 12.42
N TYR A 428 -14.48 -27.04 12.55
CA TYR A 428 -13.44 -26.40 11.77
C TYR A 428 -12.28 -26.03 12.69
N LEU A 429 -11.05 -26.30 12.24
CA LEU A 429 -9.81 -25.88 12.90
C LEU A 429 -8.97 -25.12 11.87
N ASP A 430 -8.74 -23.83 12.11
CA ASP A 430 -8.11 -22.89 11.15
C ASP A 430 -8.81 -22.91 9.79
N GLY A 431 -10.15 -22.85 9.80
CA GLY A 431 -11.00 -22.92 8.60
C GLY A 431 -11.08 -24.32 7.95
N GLU A 432 -10.25 -25.30 8.34
CA GLU A 432 -10.30 -26.66 7.80
C GLU A 432 -11.43 -27.47 8.43
N LEU A 433 -12.38 -27.96 7.62
CA LEU A 433 -13.45 -28.86 8.07
C LEU A 433 -12.89 -30.24 8.46
N VAL A 434 -12.73 -30.47 9.76
CA VAL A 434 -12.13 -31.69 10.33
C VAL A 434 -13.16 -32.72 10.83
N ILE A 435 -14.39 -32.31 11.14
CA ILE A 435 -15.52 -33.19 11.45
C ILE A 435 -16.74 -32.72 10.67
N ASN A 436 -17.41 -33.61 9.93
CA ASN A 436 -18.60 -33.28 9.14
C ASN A 436 -19.70 -34.34 9.31
N GLU A 437 -20.51 -34.18 10.35
CA GLU A 437 -21.57 -35.10 10.71
C GLU A 437 -22.91 -34.35 10.82
N TRP A 438 -23.22 -33.59 9.77
CA TRP A 438 -24.45 -32.77 9.66
C TRP A 438 -25.68 -33.61 9.31
N ARG A 439 -26.09 -34.51 10.23
CA ARG A 439 -27.27 -35.37 10.09
C ARG A 439 -27.92 -35.63 11.45
N GLY A 440 -29.21 -35.99 11.43
CA GLY A 440 -29.92 -36.45 12.63
C GLY A 440 -29.30 -37.75 13.19
N GLN A 441 -29.00 -37.75 14.49
CA GLN A 441 -28.36 -38.84 15.21
C GLN A 441 -28.50 -38.65 16.72
N GLY A 442 -28.51 -39.76 17.48
CA GLY A 442 -28.40 -39.64 18.93
C GLY A 442 -26.99 -39.21 19.38
N ALA A 443 -26.83 -38.85 20.66
CA ALA A 443 -25.56 -38.42 21.26
C ALA A 443 -24.37 -39.31 20.87
N THR A 444 -23.48 -38.79 20.00
CA THR A 444 -22.38 -39.54 19.40
C THR A 444 -21.07 -38.74 19.49
N PRO A 445 -19.95 -39.36 19.93
CA PRO A 445 -18.66 -38.70 19.99
C PRO A 445 -17.93 -38.73 18.63
N TYR A 446 -17.30 -37.62 18.26
CA TYR A 446 -16.36 -37.51 17.14
C TYR A 446 -15.11 -36.76 17.58
N SER A 447 -13.95 -37.07 17.00
CA SER A 447 -12.70 -36.45 17.43
C SER A 447 -11.66 -36.34 16.32
N THR A 448 -10.82 -35.33 16.44
CA THR A 448 -9.60 -35.15 15.63
C THR A 448 -8.42 -34.77 16.51
N THR A 449 -7.21 -34.80 15.97
CA THR A 449 -6.00 -34.39 16.70
C THR A 449 -5.20 -33.35 15.94
N ARG A 450 -4.61 -32.37 16.63
CA ARG A 450 -3.55 -31.49 16.10
C ARG A 450 -2.29 -31.61 16.95
N THR A 451 -1.14 -31.43 16.31
CA THR A 451 0.14 -31.27 17.00
C THR A 451 0.50 -29.80 16.93
N LEU A 452 0.75 -29.20 18.08
CA LEU A 452 0.99 -27.76 18.22
C LEU A 452 2.26 -27.51 19.00
N ASP A 453 3.00 -26.48 18.62
CA ASP A 453 4.09 -25.89 19.38
C ASP A 453 3.56 -25.09 20.59
N ALA A 454 4.44 -24.85 21.56
CA ALA A 454 4.11 -24.07 22.76
C ALA A 454 3.63 -22.65 22.41
N GLY A 455 2.44 -22.28 22.89
CA GLY A 455 1.83 -20.97 22.61
C GLY A 455 1.22 -20.83 21.21
N GLU A 456 1.27 -21.86 20.37
CA GLU A 456 0.58 -21.84 19.07
C GLU A 456 -0.94 -21.82 19.27
N SER A 457 -1.63 -21.03 18.45
CA SER A 457 -3.07 -20.85 18.51
C SER A 457 -3.78 -21.50 17.33
N VAL A 458 -5.01 -21.95 17.54
CA VAL A 458 -5.88 -22.56 16.53
C VAL A 458 -7.26 -21.93 16.61
N ARG A 459 -7.77 -21.39 15.51
CA ARG A 459 -9.15 -20.89 15.40
C ARG A 459 -10.11 -22.08 15.35
N ILE A 460 -11.19 -22.02 16.12
CA ILE A 460 -12.18 -23.08 16.27
C ILE A 460 -13.56 -22.55 15.90
N THR A 461 -14.22 -23.22 14.97
CA THR A 461 -15.67 -23.10 14.74
C THR A 461 -16.32 -24.44 14.99
N MET A 462 -17.20 -24.53 15.99
CA MET A 462 -18.09 -25.68 16.19
C MET A 462 -19.51 -25.30 15.83
N GLU A 463 -20.03 -25.91 14.78
CA GLU A 463 -21.40 -25.76 14.33
C GLU A 463 -22.24 -26.96 14.78
N TYR A 464 -23.44 -26.71 15.28
CA TYR A 464 -24.35 -27.72 15.80
C TYR A 464 -25.79 -27.45 15.37
N PHE A 465 -26.58 -28.51 15.18
CA PHE A 465 -28.04 -28.39 15.11
C PHE A 465 -28.76 -29.46 15.92
N GLU A 466 -29.93 -29.10 16.44
CA GLU A 466 -30.94 -30.01 16.97
C GLU A 466 -32.12 -30.07 16.00
N GLY A 467 -32.42 -31.25 15.48
CA GLY A 467 -33.59 -31.48 14.63
C GLY A 467 -34.80 -31.88 15.45
N CYS A 468 -34.69 -32.91 16.29
CA CYS A 468 -35.79 -33.24 17.20
C CYS A 468 -35.39 -34.12 18.38
N CYS A 469 -36.20 -33.99 19.43
CA CYS A 469 -36.24 -34.75 20.66
C CYS A 469 -35.22 -34.37 21.73
N GLY A 470 -33.94 -34.62 21.49
CA GLY A 470 -32.99 -34.93 22.55
C GLY A 470 -31.68 -34.17 22.43
N ALA A 471 -31.69 -32.86 22.64
CA ALA A 471 -30.52 -32.02 22.42
C ALA A 471 -29.37 -32.25 23.41
N THR A 472 -28.16 -32.49 22.87
CA THR A 472 -26.88 -32.54 23.58
C THR A 472 -25.79 -31.93 22.70
N ALA A 473 -24.96 -31.05 23.27
CA ALA A 473 -23.77 -30.52 22.60
C ALA A 473 -22.63 -30.41 23.62
N GLN A 474 -21.52 -31.09 23.39
CA GLN A 474 -20.33 -31.02 24.22
C GLN A 474 -19.08 -30.85 23.37
N PHE A 475 -18.12 -30.07 23.85
CA PHE A 475 -16.77 -29.91 23.27
C PHE A 475 -15.72 -30.15 24.35
N VAL A 476 -14.66 -30.89 24.03
CA VAL A 476 -13.58 -31.23 24.96
C VAL A 476 -12.24 -31.14 24.23
N VAL A 477 -11.26 -30.53 24.90
CA VAL A 477 -9.85 -30.59 24.48
C VAL A 477 -9.05 -31.40 25.50
N LEU A 478 -8.35 -32.43 25.04
CA LEU A 478 -7.52 -33.31 25.85
C LEU A 478 -6.06 -33.18 25.41
N ASP A 479 -5.16 -32.85 26.34
CA ASP A 479 -3.72 -32.94 26.11
C ASP A 479 -3.31 -34.43 26.15
N LEU A 480 -2.96 -35.01 25.00
CA LEU A 480 -2.63 -36.43 24.91
C LEU A 480 -1.27 -36.77 25.54
N SER A 481 -0.45 -35.77 25.85
CA SER A 481 0.83 -35.98 26.55
C SER A 481 0.65 -36.15 28.05
N THR A 482 -0.32 -35.45 28.65
CA THR A 482 -0.65 -35.54 30.08
C THR A 482 -1.87 -36.41 30.36
N GLU A 483 -2.66 -36.73 29.34
CA GLU A 483 -3.99 -37.35 29.45
C GLU A 483 -4.97 -36.50 30.29
N GLU A 484 -4.77 -35.18 30.33
CA GLU A 484 -5.60 -34.23 31.08
C GLU A 484 -6.53 -33.43 30.17
N GLU A 485 -7.81 -33.42 30.53
CA GLU A 485 -8.81 -32.54 29.93
C GLU A 485 -8.55 -31.09 30.36
N LEU A 486 -8.53 -30.19 29.37
CA LEU A 486 -8.19 -28.78 29.60
C LEU A 486 -9.45 -27.96 29.92
N PRO A 487 -9.40 -27.08 30.93
CA PRO A 487 -10.51 -26.18 31.21
C PRO A 487 -10.60 -25.10 30.13
N LEU A 488 -11.65 -25.14 29.30
CA LEU A 488 -11.78 -24.31 28.09
C LEU A 488 -11.66 -22.80 28.38
N ALA A 489 -12.26 -22.30 29.45
CA ALA A 489 -12.11 -20.90 29.87
C ALA A 489 -10.65 -20.44 30.07
N GLN A 490 -9.69 -21.33 30.31
CA GLN A 490 -8.28 -20.94 30.50
C GLN A 490 -7.45 -21.02 29.22
N VAL A 491 -7.94 -21.74 28.22
CA VAL A 491 -7.17 -22.10 27.02
C VAL A 491 -7.85 -21.67 25.73
N VAL A 492 -9.08 -21.15 25.82
CA VAL A 492 -9.84 -20.58 24.72
C VAL A 492 -10.21 -19.13 25.07
N SER A 493 -10.03 -18.24 24.11
CA SER A 493 -10.56 -16.87 24.11
C SER A 493 -11.31 -16.61 22.83
N SER A 494 -12.31 -15.73 22.86
CA SER A 494 -13.14 -15.38 21.69
C SER A 494 -13.33 -13.87 21.61
N PRO A 495 -13.59 -13.30 20.42
CA PRO A 495 -13.94 -11.89 20.29
C PRO A 495 -15.10 -11.53 21.22
N ASP A 496 -15.04 -10.41 21.92
CA ASP A 496 -16.05 -9.97 22.88
C ASP A 496 -17.23 -9.33 22.14
N PRO A 497 -18.42 -9.97 22.12
CA PRO A 497 -19.59 -9.38 21.49
C PRO A 497 -20.07 -8.08 22.17
N GLU A 498 -19.66 -7.80 23.41
CA GLU A 498 -20.00 -6.53 24.09
C GLU A 498 -19.22 -5.34 23.53
N LEU A 499 -18.16 -5.58 22.75
CA LEU A 499 -17.32 -4.56 22.13
C LEU A 499 -17.52 -4.46 20.62
N ALA A 500 -18.69 -4.87 20.13
CA ALA A 500 -19.06 -4.81 18.71
C ALA A 500 -18.97 -3.40 18.08
N ALA A 501 -19.00 -2.34 18.89
CA ALA A 501 -18.91 -0.95 18.43
C ALA A 501 -17.47 -0.40 18.41
N GLU A 502 -16.57 -1.07 19.13
CA GLU A 502 -15.19 -0.65 19.38
C GLU A 502 -14.17 -1.59 18.75
N GLY A 503 -14.64 -2.69 18.14
CA GLY A 503 -13.79 -3.73 17.57
C GLY A 503 -12.88 -3.22 16.46
N VAL A 504 -11.60 -3.56 16.57
CA VAL A 504 -10.56 -3.15 15.62
C VAL A 504 -9.86 -4.33 14.95
N PHE A 505 -10.15 -5.55 15.39
CA PHE A 505 -9.61 -6.78 14.81
C PHE A 505 -10.59 -7.37 13.80
N ASP A 506 -10.08 -7.69 12.63
CA ASP A 506 -10.76 -8.39 11.53
C ASP A 506 -9.82 -9.54 11.16
N SER A 507 -10.20 -10.77 11.50
CA SER A 507 -9.32 -11.94 11.43
C SER A 507 -9.32 -12.61 10.07
N ASP A 508 -10.31 -12.34 9.23
CA ASP A 508 -10.45 -12.90 7.89
C ASP A 508 -10.35 -11.88 6.75
N ASP A 509 -10.03 -10.63 7.11
CA ASP A 509 -9.69 -9.49 6.25
C ASP A 509 -10.81 -9.15 5.26
N ASP A 510 -12.06 -9.27 5.71
CA ASP A 510 -13.24 -9.07 4.86
C ASP A 510 -13.91 -7.69 5.00
N GLY A 511 -13.39 -6.87 5.92
CA GLY A 511 -13.78 -5.49 6.20
C GLY A 511 -14.81 -5.35 7.33
N ILE A 512 -15.09 -6.41 8.09
CA ILE A 512 -16.00 -6.41 9.25
C ILE A 512 -15.23 -6.86 10.50
N PRO A 513 -15.28 -6.11 11.62
CA PRO A 513 -14.58 -6.53 12.83
C PRO A 513 -15.15 -7.81 13.46
N ASP A 514 -14.25 -8.68 13.97
CA ASP A 514 -14.55 -9.95 14.60
C ASP A 514 -15.61 -9.80 15.71
N THR A 515 -15.49 -8.76 16.56
CA THR A 515 -16.42 -8.49 17.67
C THR A 515 -17.83 -8.15 17.18
N TRP A 516 -17.93 -7.47 16.03
CA TRP A 516 -19.20 -7.15 15.38
C TRP A 516 -19.83 -8.40 14.78
N GLU A 517 -19.05 -9.20 14.07
CA GLU A 517 -19.52 -10.45 13.48
C GLU A 517 -20.07 -11.41 14.52
N VAL A 518 -19.32 -11.63 15.61
CA VAL A 518 -19.79 -12.52 16.69
C VAL A 518 -21.05 -11.98 17.37
N ALA A 519 -21.16 -10.65 17.55
CA ALA A 519 -22.33 -10.03 18.15
C ALA A 519 -23.60 -10.17 17.28
N TYR A 520 -23.45 -10.20 15.96
CA TYR A 520 -24.56 -10.16 15.01
C TYR A 520 -24.71 -11.39 14.11
N GLY A 521 -24.13 -12.52 14.51
CA GLY A 521 -24.45 -13.84 13.93
C GLY A 521 -23.65 -14.22 12.68
N LEU A 522 -22.54 -13.53 12.39
CA LEU A 522 -21.61 -13.86 11.30
C LEU A 522 -20.42 -14.69 11.82
N ASP A 523 -19.64 -15.31 10.93
CA ASP A 523 -18.53 -16.18 11.32
C ASP A 523 -17.19 -15.47 11.16
N PRO A 524 -16.53 -15.03 12.26
CA PRO A 524 -15.35 -14.15 12.23
C PRO A 524 -14.07 -14.78 11.65
N TRP A 525 -14.14 -16.03 11.19
CA TRP A 525 -13.01 -16.76 10.65
C TRP A 525 -13.23 -17.14 9.17
N ASN A 526 -14.30 -16.67 8.55
CA ASN A 526 -14.67 -17.01 7.20
C ASN A 526 -15.16 -15.78 6.43
N PRO A 527 -14.44 -15.33 5.39
CA PRO A 527 -14.71 -14.07 4.72
C PRO A 527 -16.08 -14.11 4.05
N ASP A 528 -17.06 -13.46 4.68
CA ASP A 528 -18.46 -13.55 4.35
C ASP A 528 -19.13 -12.18 4.12
N SER A 529 -18.36 -11.10 4.13
CA SER A 529 -18.82 -9.72 3.94
C SER A 529 -19.65 -9.49 2.68
N ALA A 530 -19.39 -10.25 1.61
CA ALA A 530 -20.14 -10.22 0.36
C ALA A 530 -21.45 -11.05 0.36
N ASN A 531 -21.64 -11.94 1.34
CA ASN A 531 -22.84 -12.76 1.45
C ASN A 531 -24.05 -11.93 1.89
N THR A 532 -25.24 -12.48 1.65
CA THR A 532 -26.52 -11.86 2.03
C THR A 532 -27.32 -12.82 2.87
N VAL A 533 -27.54 -12.49 4.15
CA VAL A 533 -28.36 -13.29 5.07
C VAL A 533 -29.79 -12.77 5.24
N ASN A 534 -30.07 -11.53 4.82
CA ASN A 534 -31.41 -10.95 4.80
C ASN A 534 -32.14 -11.15 3.45
N ASN A 535 -33.47 -11.01 3.48
CA ASN A 535 -34.34 -11.14 2.31
C ASN A 535 -34.35 -9.91 1.37
N GLN A 536 -33.61 -8.84 1.69
CA GLN A 536 -33.54 -7.62 0.88
C GLN A 536 -32.31 -7.59 -0.03
N GLY A 537 -31.40 -8.56 0.11
CA GLY A 537 -30.18 -8.65 -0.70
C GLY A 537 -29.11 -7.61 -0.34
N VAL A 538 -29.18 -7.06 0.88
CA VAL A 538 -28.12 -6.21 1.44
C VAL A 538 -26.99 -7.13 1.91
N SER A 539 -25.75 -6.86 1.52
CA SER A 539 -24.62 -7.68 1.96
C SER A 539 -24.27 -7.45 3.43
N ASN A 540 -23.54 -8.38 4.02
CA ASN A 540 -23.06 -8.27 5.40
C ASN A 540 -22.24 -6.99 5.60
N LEU A 541 -21.31 -6.68 4.69
CA LEU A 541 -20.51 -5.45 4.73
C LEU A 541 -21.37 -4.18 4.69
N GLN A 542 -22.40 -4.16 3.84
CA GLN A 542 -23.30 -3.02 3.71
C GLN A 542 -24.13 -2.81 4.97
N ALA A 543 -24.53 -3.90 5.64
CA ALA A 543 -25.25 -3.84 6.90
C ALA A 543 -24.36 -3.26 8.01
N TYR A 544 -23.12 -3.74 8.12
CA TYR A 544 -22.11 -3.20 9.04
C TYR A 544 -21.87 -1.71 8.81
N GLN A 545 -21.52 -1.31 7.59
CA GLN A 545 -21.29 0.10 7.22
C GLN A 545 -22.50 1.00 7.43
N SER A 546 -23.72 0.43 7.48
CA SER A 546 -24.95 1.17 7.71
C SER A 546 -25.40 1.15 9.18
N GLY A 547 -24.66 0.51 10.09
CA GLY A 547 -25.02 0.40 11.51
C GLY A 547 -26.31 -0.39 11.76
N VAL A 548 -26.60 -1.40 10.93
CA VAL A 548 -27.81 -2.23 11.03
C VAL A 548 -27.48 -3.71 11.13
N SER A 549 -28.38 -4.48 11.74
CA SER A 549 -28.24 -5.94 11.82
C SER A 549 -28.21 -6.56 10.41
N PRO A 550 -27.30 -7.49 10.11
CA PRO A 550 -27.24 -8.13 8.80
C PRO A 550 -28.47 -9.00 8.50
N TRP A 551 -29.18 -9.43 9.54
CA TRP A 551 -30.37 -10.30 9.46
C TRP A 551 -31.68 -9.52 9.30
N THR A 552 -31.89 -8.50 10.13
CA THR A 552 -33.17 -7.79 10.20
C THR A 552 -33.14 -6.43 9.52
N LEU A 553 -31.94 -5.87 9.30
CA LEU A 553 -31.71 -4.48 8.87
C LEU A 553 -32.32 -3.43 9.82
N GLU A 554 -32.62 -3.83 11.06
CA GLU A 554 -32.94 -2.88 12.12
C GLU A 554 -31.64 -2.29 12.66
N PRO A 555 -31.63 -1.00 13.07
CA PRO A 555 -30.48 -0.39 13.72
C PRO A 555 -30.02 -1.25 14.89
N VAL A 556 -28.72 -1.53 14.94
CA VAL A 556 -28.12 -2.20 16.08
C VAL A 556 -27.52 -1.15 17.00
N GLU A 557 -27.40 -1.45 18.29
CA GLU A 557 -26.64 -0.61 19.21
C GLU A 557 -25.14 -0.79 18.92
N THR A 558 -24.68 -0.33 17.76
CA THR A 558 -23.31 0.18 17.67
C THR A 558 -23.30 1.41 18.55
N GLY A 559 -22.48 1.45 19.60
CA GLY A 559 -22.28 2.64 20.42
C GLY A 559 -22.24 3.88 19.52
N GLU A 560 -23.32 4.63 19.52
CA GLU A 560 -23.41 5.83 18.69
C GLU A 560 -22.50 6.88 19.33
N ALA A 561 -21.67 7.50 18.51
CA ALA A 561 -21.36 8.91 18.64
C ALA A 561 -22.66 9.64 19.05
N VAL A 562 -22.66 10.16 20.26
CA VAL A 562 -23.86 10.57 20.99
C VAL A 562 -24.60 11.70 20.26
N ALA A 563 -25.58 11.37 19.43
CA ALA A 563 -26.62 12.30 19.00
C ALA A 563 -27.83 12.16 19.95
N ALA A 564 -27.70 12.76 21.13
CA ALA A 564 -28.77 12.75 22.13
C ALA A 564 -30.01 13.56 21.65
N THR A 565 -31.20 12.97 21.73
CA THR A 565 -32.43 13.72 22.05
C THR A 565 -33.31 12.84 22.95
N PRO A 566 -33.91 13.38 24.04
CA PRO A 566 -34.02 12.68 25.32
C PRO A 566 -35.39 12.01 25.56
N GLU A 567 -35.42 10.95 26.38
CA GLU A 567 -36.57 10.66 27.26
C GLU A 567 -36.18 10.91 28.73
N PRO A 568 -37.17 11.23 29.58
CA PRO A 568 -37.20 12.44 30.38
C PRO A 568 -36.22 12.43 31.57
N GLU A 569 -35.48 13.54 31.70
CA GLU A 569 -34.54 13.79 32.77
C GLU A 569 -35.19 13.76 34.18
N GLU A 570 -34.57 13.01 35.08
CA GLU A 570 -34.32 13.52 36.42
C GLU A 570 -32.94 14.21 36.37
N THR A 571 -32.96 15.53 36.13
CA THR A 571 -31.81 16.37 35.75
C THR A 571 -30.69 16.38 36.80
N ALA A 572 -29.49 15.95 36.40
CA ALA A 572 -28.25 16.59 36.83
C ALA A 572 -27.93 17.73 35.83
N PRO A 573 -27.43 18.90 36.27
CA PRO A 573 -27.19 20.05 35.38
C PRO A 573 -26.09 19.75 34.36
N PRO A 574 -26.19 20.27 33.11
CA PRO A 574 -25.16 20.08 32.08
C PRO A 574 -23.82 20.71 32.47
N GLU A 575 -22.73 20.04 32.10
CA GLU A 575 -21.37 20.59 32.21
C GLU A 575 -21.21 21.76 31.22
N PRO A 576 -20.65 22.91 31.65
CA PRO A 576 -20.60 24.10 30.81
C PRO A 576 -19.50 24.07 29.75
N GLY A 577 -19.81 24.51 28.53
CA GLY A 577 -18.84 24.60 27.44
C GLY A 577 -17.76 25.67 27.66
N GLU A 578 -16.60 25.50 27.01
CA GLU A 578 -15.45 26.39 27.10
C GLU A 578 -14.86 26.81 25.74
N VAL A 579 -14.33 28.03 25.68
CA VAL A 579 -13.69 28.59 24.47
C VAL A 579 -12.39 29.29 24.85
N THR A 580 -11.28 28.91 24.21
CA THR A 580 -9.99 29.59 24.37
C THR A 580 -9.73 30.57 23.24
N LEU A 581 -9.48 31.84 23.59
CA LEU A 581 -9.16 32.92 22.65
C LEU A 581 -7.74 33.41 22.84
N SER A 582 -7.00 33.59 21.74
CA SER A 582 -5.67 34.21 21.72
C SER A 582 -5.61 35.42 20.77
N TRP A 583 -4.86 36.46 21.13
CA TRP A 583 -4.68 37.68 20.32
C TRP A 583 -3.26 38.24 20.42
N THR A 584 -2.98 39.32 19.68
CA THR A 584 -1.72 40.07 19.75
C THR A 584 -1.95 41.45 20.35
N ALA A 585 -1.10 41.87 21.29
CA ALA A 585 -1.15 43.19 21.89
C ALA A 585 -0.92 44.31 20.86
N PRO A 586 -1.77 45.35 20.78
CA PRO A 586 -1.57 46.43 19.82
C PRO A 586 -0.43 47.36 20.24
N SER A 587 0.34 47.86 19.26
CA SER A 587 1.48 48.76 19.49
C SER A 587 1.16 50.26 19.31
N THR A 588 -0.08 50.61 18.94
CA THR A 588 -0.51 51.99 18.61
C THR A 588 -1.91 52.29 19.13
N ARG A 589 -2.14 53.53 19.58
CA ARG A 589 -3.46 54.07 19.93
C ARG A 589 -4.25 54.46 18.67
N VAL A 590 -5.55 54.66 18.83
CA VAL A 590 -6.48 55.08 17.75
C VAL A 590 -6.08 56.42 17.11
N ASP A 591 -5.44 57.32 17.87
CA ASP A 591 -4.93 58.60 17.35
C ASP A 591 -3.56 58.49 16.64
N GLY A 592 -3.01 57.28 16.52
CA GLY A 592 -1.75 56.97 15.87
C GLY A 592 -0.51 57.14 16.77
N SER A 593 -0.66 57.54 18.04
CA SER A 593 0.46 57.58 18.98
C SER A 593 0.89 56.17 19.43
N THR A 594 2.16 56.01 19.79
CA THR A 594 2.70 54.71 20.25
C THR A 594 2.06 54.28 21.57
N LEU A 595 1.52 53.06 21.63
CA LEU A 595 1.02 52.43 22.86
C LEU A 595 2.12 51.53 23.43
N LEU A 596 2.62 51.86 24.61
CA LEU A 596 3.60 51.02 25.31
C LEU A 596 2.87 49.98 26.16
N GLU A 597 3.50 48.82 26.38
CA GLU A 597 2.92 47.78 27.24
C GLU A 597 2.59 48.30 28.64
N ALA A 598 3.44 49.16 29.22
CA ALA A 598 3.20 49.82 30.50
C ALA A 598 1.97 50.75 30.53
N ASP A 599 1.44 51.13 29.36
CA ASP A 599 0.22 51.94 29.24
C ASP A 599 -1.05 51.07 29.22
N ILE A 600 -0.91 49.75 28.99
CA ILE A 600 -2.02 48.80 28.99
C ILE A 600 -2.29 48.41 30.45
N GLN A 601 -3.56 48.44 30.84
CA GLN A 601 -4.01 48.05 32.18
C GLN A 601 -4.57 46.61 32.15
N SER A 602 -5.31 46.27 31.11
CA SER A 602 -5.89 44.94 30.89
C SER A 602 -6.38 44.79 29.44
N TYR A 603 -6.80 43.58 29.09
CA TYR A 603 -7.65 43.33 27.93
C TYR A 603 -9.07 42.99 28.39
N GLU A 604 -10.04 43.19 27.52
CA GLU A 604 -11.40 42.73 27.74
C GLU A 604 -11.88 41.93 26.54
N VAL A 605 -12.31 40.71 26.79
CA VAL A 605 -13.06 39.88 25.83
C VAL A 605 -14.54 40.17 26.05
N VAL A 606 -15.19 40.68 25.03
CA VAL A 606 -16.62 40.98 25.02
C VAL A 606 -17.32 39.94 24.15
N TYR A 607 -18.34 39.27 24.69
CA TYR A 607 -18.97 38.15 24.01
C TYR A 607 -20.48 38.04 24.24
N GLY A 608 -21.15 37.30 23.36
CA GLY A 608 -22.60 37.08 23.40
C GLY A 608 -23.09 36.24 22.22
N GLN A 609 -24.32 35.75 22.28
CA GLN A 609 -24.93 34.93 21.21
C GLN A 609 -25.45 35.75 20.01
N SER A 610 -25.11 37.05 19.95
CA SER A 610 -25.43 37.92 18.82
C SER A 610 -24.29 38.93 18.62
N PRO A 611 -23.81 39.12 17.38
CA PRO A 611 -22.70 40.04 17.10
C PRO A 611 -23.09 41.50 17.34
N GLU A 612 -24.38 41.81 17.36
CA GLU A 612 -24.93 43.15 17.62
C GLU A 612 -25.22 43.40 19.11
N ALA A 613 -25.16 42.37 19.96
CA ALA A 613 -25.57 42.42 21.36
C ALA A 613 -24.64 41.60 22.29
N MET A 614 -23.32 41.75 22.16
CA MET A 614 -22.34 41.16 23.08
C MET A 614 -22.27 41.95 24.40
N THR A 615 -22.94 41.45 25.44
CA THR A 615 -23.06 42.14 26.74
C THR A 615 -22.15 41.57 27.83
N ASN A 616 -21.60 40.37 27.65
CA ASN A 616 -20.71 39.75 28.62
C ASN A 616 -19.30 40.27 28.43
N VAL A 617 -18.59 40.53 29.53
CA VAL A 617 -17.23 41.06 29.51
C VAL A 617 -16.36 40.25 30.45
N HIS A 618 -15.26 39.69 29.93
CA HIS A 618 -14.24 39.01 30.70
C HIS A 618 -12.93 39.82 30.64
N THR A 619 -12.43 40.25 31.79
CA THR A 619 -11.22 41.07 31.89
C THR A 619 -9.99 40.18 32.06
N VAL A 620 -9.02 40.33 31.16
CA VAL A 620 -7.77 39.56 31.15
C VAL A 620 -6.63 40.47 31.62
N PRO A 621 -5.81 40.06 32.61
CA PRO A 621 -4.69 40.86 33.09
C PRO A 621 -3.66 41.14 32.01
N ILE A 622 -2.94 42.26 32.15
CA ILE A 622 -1.76 42.56 31.33
C ILE A 622 -0.70 41.45 31.47
N GLY A 623 -0.04 41.10 30.36
CA GLY A 623 0.95 40.02 30.26
C GLY A 623 0.38 38.70 29.78
N GLN A 624 -0.95 38.60 29.62
CA GLN A 624 -1.62 37.48 28.96
C GLN A 624 -2.29 37.97 27.68
N THR A 625 -2.07 37.23 26.60
CA THR A 625 -2.75 37.45 25.32
C THR A 625 -3.54 36.21 24.89
N SER A 626 -3.93 35.39 25.87
CA SER A 626 -4.83 34.26 25.71
C SER A 626 -5.70 34.12 26.96
N THR A 627 -6.95 33.66 26.82
CA THR A 627 -7.86 33.36 27.93
C THR A 627 -8.89 32.31 27.54
N THR A 628 -9.36 31.54 28.52
CA THR A 628 -10.44 30.55 28.35
C THR A 628 -11.71 31.05 29.04
N ILE A 629 -12.81 31.12 28.28
CA ILE A 629 -14.14 31.44 28.79
C ILE A 629 -14.89 30.13 28.95
N THR A 630 -15.08 29.70 30.19
CA THR A 630 -15.90 28.55 30.56
C THR A 630 -17.31 29.01 30.95
N GLY A 631 -18.26 28.09 31.14
CA GLY A 631 -19.60 28.49 31.55
C GLY A 631 -20.54 28.84 30.40
N LEU A 632 -20.17 28.52 29.16
CA LEU A 632 -20.96 28.89 27.99
C LEU A 632 -22.04 27.85 27.73
N GLU A 633 -23.27 28.33 27.61
CA GLU A 633 -24.38 27.50 27.17
C GLU A 633 -24.21 27.10 25.71
N PRO A 634 -24.68 25.91 25.30
CA PRO A 634 -24.69 25.49 23.91
C PRO A 634 -25.27 26.55 22.97
N GLY A 635 -24.61 26.77 21.84
CA GLY A 635 -25.04 27.69 20.80
C GLY A 635 -23.92 28.49 20.15
N ILE A 636 -24.29 29.36 19.22
CA ILE A 636 -23.34 30.21 18.49
C ILE A 636 -23.00 31.43 19.34
N TRP A 637 -21.72 31.59 19.65
CA TRP A 637 -21.18 32.72 20.39
C TRP A 637 -20.28 33.57 19.51
N TYR A 638 -20.31 34.88 19.75
CA TYR A 638 -19.48 35.87 19.10
C TYR A 638 -18.56 36.50 20.14
N PHE A 639 -17.30 36.71 19.78
CA PHE A 639 -16.28 37.25 20.65
C PHE A 639 -15.49 38.38 19.98
N SER A 640 -15.26 39.46 20.71
CA SER A 640 -14.39 40.56 20.31
C SER A 640 -13.46 40.93 21.46
N VAL A 641 -12.23 41.33 21.14
CA VAL A 641 -11.26 41.77 22.14
C VAL A 641 -11.06 43.28 22.05
N ARG A 642 -10.88 43.95 23.19
CA ARG A 642 -10.38 45.33 23.24
C ARG A 642 -9.28 45.48 24.27
N THR A 643 -8.39 46.44 24.04
CA THR A 643 -7.34 46.83 24.99
C THR A 643 -7.83 47.95 25.89
N ILE A 644 -7.58 47.85 27.20
CA ILE A 644 -7.90 48.87 28.19
C ILE A 644 -6.62 49.58 28.61
N ALA A 645 -6.55 50.88 28.34
CA ALA A 645 -5.49 51.79 28.77
C ALA A 645 -6.10 52.91 29.64
N GLU A 646 -5.72 54.19 29.45
CA GLU A 646 -6.39 55.33 30.10
C GLU A 646 -7.90 55.41 29.77
N SER A 647 -8.29 54.91 28.59
CA SER A 647 -9.68 54.69 28.18
C SER A 647 -9.80 53.38 27.37
N PRO A 648 -11.01 52.80 27.26
CA PRO A 648 -11.22 51.60 26.45
C PRO A 648 -10.96 51.86 24.96
N GLY A 649 -10.17 50.99 24.33
CA GLY A 649 -9.97 50.96 22.89
C GLY A 649 -11.17 50.41 22.11
N PRO A 650 -11.12 50.44 20.77
CA PRO A 650 -12.15 49.83 19.93
C PRO A 650 -12.13 48.30 20.09
N LEU A 651 -13.29 47.68 19.86
CA LEU A 651 -13.40 46.23 19.72
C LEU A 651 -12.86 45.78 18.37
N THR A 652 -12.26 44.60 18.32
CA THR A 652 -12.01 43.88 17.07
C THR A 652 -13.33 43.45 16.43
N ASP A 653 -13.28 43.12 15.13
CA ASP A 653 -14.42 42.49 14.47
C ASP A 653 -14.78 41.17 15.20
N PRO A 654 -16.08 40.86 15.38
CA PRO A 654 -16.49 39.67 16.13
C PRO A 654 -16.12 38.38 15.40
N ILE A 655 -15.56 37.43 16.14
CA ILE A 655 -15.28 36.07 15.66
C ILE A 655 -16.39 35.15 16.18
N GLN A 656 -16.90 34.28 15.31
CA GLN A 656 -17.97 33.33 15.62
C GLN A 656 -17.38 31.97 16.02
N TYR A 657 -17.96 31.34 17.05
CA TYR A 657 -17.63 29.98 17.49
C TYR A 657 -18.91 29.26 17.95
N ALA A 658 -19.05 27.98 17.62
CA ALA A 658 -20.15 27.14 18.08
C ALA A 658 -19.69 26.37 19.32
N VAL A 659 -20.38 26.58 20.45
CA VAL A 659 -20.19 25.79 21.66
C VAL A 659 -21.24 24.68 21.61
N GLU A 660 -20.80 23.43 21.58
CA GLU A 660 -21.66 22.25 21.54
C GLU A 660 -22.26 21.92 22.91
#